data_AF-A0ABD3PSD0-F1
#
_entry.id   AF-A0ABD3PSD0-F1
#
_cell.length_a   1.000
_cell.length_b   1.000
_cell.length_c   1.000
_cell.angle_alpha   90.00
_cell.angle_beta   90.00
_cell.angle_gamma   90.00
#
_symmetry.space_group_name_H-M   'P 1'
#
loop_
_entity.id
_entity.type
_entity.pdbx_description
1 polymer ?
#
loop_
_entity_poly.entity_id
_entity_poly.type
_entity_poly.pdbx_seq_one_letter_code
_entity_poly.pdbx_strand_id
1 'polypeptide(L)'
;MTCDDRPTSSDALQPAIIVTQWSKIPSPRNSIVMLRKNDGGAELLPSRAIGRNRNLSKTSTTQWLALVIFSSCISFYLGVLTTWAVGSPSGDVARATDLCLKAVNGEDRGDLGRQVGDIFKTRLDIALDAIKCPEVIECPQSKPEFLDPKLDSKPRFSSSLNHFLNGAVTVNRKNLFDAFDFGVPMSESADNQNTLVLYDSTRALPSDEVMRKAAHANEDIPEMDALDATANCDTMNVLFIKNPQGRIRQCVALVGGQYQGYHIQRWMRIVGEGPHGKLDQNAPLHQVSRMVTSIGYDELTMPKQWHLDMHRDIMLTYLTHLKEMQNELKSTLKEIAVDNAVVVMTVNKGQSELLINFVCSARARGFNLKNVILFPTDQFSKDLADGLGLATFYHKELTKAIPSEEAARYGDSTFGHIMMAKVICVQLVNELGYDMLFQDVDVIWYKNPFEYFNAPGSKQFDVYFQDDGNRQERFAPYAANSGFYFVRSNNRSKLLFRSMLYQGDLVLACRSHQQVLISLLAEINNYAGLTVKVLNRDEDDFPSGYHYHMRKDWMRQMVDGKKDPVVFHMCWTLNKINKLEFMKQMGMWYVPDKCVGREPKEIVSGSDAKNGLISECCSAEPLNKCYYRDKPSVIPCKDSPPKDNGGRSFW
;
A
#
# COMPACT_ATOMS: atom_id res chain seq x y z
N MET A 1 11.90 46.10 33.33
CA MET A 1 12.18 47.06 32.24
C MET A 1 11.65 46.38 30.97
N THR A 2 10.36 46.44 30.59
CA THR A 2 9.54 47.58 30.07
C THR A 2 10.30 48.35 28.98
N CYS A 3 9.78 48.62 27.77
CA CYS A 3 8.42 48.96 27.30
C CYS A 3 8.16 48.31 25.90
N ASP A 4 6.97 47.85 25.50
CA ASP A 4 5.70 48.53 25.17
C ASP A 4 5.80 49.69 24.16
N ASP A 5 5.25 49.50 22.95
CA ASP A 5 4.03 50.18 22.48
C ASP A 5 3.59 49.73 21.07
N ARG A 6 2.29 49.38 20.93
CA ARG A 6 1.50 49.42 19.67
C ARG A 6 0.77 50.78 19.61
N PRO A 7 0.26 51.22 18.44
CA PRO A 7 -1.13 50.87 18.09
C PRO A 7 -1.41 50.61 16.59
N THR A 8 -2.61 50.07 16.41
CA THR A 8 -3.43 49.61 15.28
C THR A 8 -3.66 50.57 14.10
N SER A 9 -3.83 49.99 12.89
CA SER A 9 -4.98 50.31 12.02
C SER A 9 -5.30 49.17 11.05
N SER A 10 -6.59 49.02 10.81
CA SER A 10 -7.30 48.12 9.91
C SER A 10 -6.83 48.19 8.45
N ASP A 11 -6.83 47.04 7.75
CA ASP A 11 -7.66 46.85 6.56
C ASP A 11 -7.63 45.40 6.09
N ALA A 12 -8.83 44.87 5.84
CA ALA A 12 -9.08 43.56 5.29
C ALA A 12 -8.84 43.55 3.78
N LEU A 13 -8.08 42.58 3.27
CA LEU A 13 -8.00 42.28 1.84
C LEU A 13 -8.26 40.78 1.63
N GLN A 14 -9.42 40.53 1.01
CA GLN A 14 -9.90 39.24 0.51
C GLN A 14 -9.02 38.73 -0.64
N PRO A 15 -8.93 37.40 -0.87
CA PRO A 15 -8.32 36.86 -2.07
C PRO A 15 -9.25 37.03 -3.28
N ALA A 16 -8.76 37.75 -4.30
CA ALA A 16 -9.45 37.94 -5.57
C ALA A 16 -9.51 36.63 -6.38
N ILE A 17 -10.75 36.23 -6.68
CA ILE A 17 -11.11 35.17 -7.63
C ILE A 17 -11.04 35.78 -9.03
N ILE A 18 -10.13 35.30 -9.88
CA ILE A 18 -10.13 35.63 -11.31
C ILE A 18 -11.02 34.63 -12.03
N VAL A 19 -12.21 35.10 -12.42
CA VAL A 19 -13.13 34.45 -13.35
C VAL A 19 -12.72 34.84 -14.77
N THR A 20 -12.25 33.89 -15.58
CA THR A 20 -12.11 34.09 -17.03
C THR A 20 -13.33 33.51 -17.74
N GLN A 21 -14.15 34.43 -18.29
CA GLN A 21 -15.23 34.15 -19.23
C GLN A 21 -14.67 33.52 -20.52
N TRP A 22 -15.27 32.43 -20.96
CA TRP A 22 -15.18 31.96 -22.34
C TRP A 22 -16.54 32.08 -23.02
N SER A 23 -16.58 32.89 -24.08
CA SER A 23 -17.71 33.13 -24.95
C SER A 23 -17.83 32.07 -26.05
N LYS A 24 -19.01 31.45 -26.12
CA LYS A 24 -19.81 30.98 -27.27
C LYS A 24 -19.14 30.70 -28.63
N ILE A 25 -19.46 29.54 -29.20
CA ILE A 25 -19.88 29.26 -30.61
C ILE A 25 -20.42 27.80 -30.71
N PRO A 26 -21.33 27.43 -31.65
CA PRO A 26 -22.62 26.79 -31.31
C PRO A 26 -22.78 25.28 -31.65
N SER A 27 -23.90 24.73 -31.16
CA SER A 27 -24.40 23.36 -31.40
C SER A 27 -24.94 23.12 -32.82
N PRO A 28 -25.01 21.87 -33.28
CA PRO A 28 -26.06 21.39 -34.18
C PRO A 28 -27.09 20.54 -33.42
N ARG A 29 -28.38 20.81 -33.71
CA ARG A 29 -29.54 20.03 -33.26
C ARG A 29 -29.82 18.84 -34.19
N ASN A 30 -30.30 17.78 -33.54
CA ASN A 30 -31.32 16.80 -33.94
C ASN A 30 -31.09 15.86 -35.13
N SER A 31 -31.15 14.55 -34.83
CA SER A 31 -32.12 13.64 -35.45
C SER A 31 -32.46 12.49 -34.49
N ILE A 32 -33.75 12.33 -34.25
CA ILE A 32 -34.40 11.29 -33.46
C ILE A 32 -34.60 10.06 -34.33
N VAL A 33 -34.25 8.86 -33.84
CA VAL A 33 -34.93 7.61 -34.22
C VAL A 33 -35.02 6.70 -32.98
N MET A 34 -36.24 6.42 -32.54
CA MET A 34 -36.57 5.34 -31.62
C MET A 34 -36.40 3.99 -32.32
N LEU A 35 -35.82 2.97 -31.67
CA LEU A 35 -36.23 1.58 -31.85
C LEU A 35 -36.08 0.76 -30.56
N ARG A 36 -37.00 -0.20 -30.42
CA ARG A 36 -37.45 -0.97 -29.25
C ARG A 36 -36.47 -2.01 -28.69
N LYS A 37 -36.78 -2.39 -27.43
CA LYS A 37 -36.53 -3.68 -26.75
C LYS A 37 -36.57 -4.92 -27.67
N ASN A 38 -35.71 -5.90 -27.39
CA ASN A 38 -36.13 -7.25 -26.97
C ASN A 38 -34.93 -8.09 -26.46
N ASP A 39 -35.12 -8.61 -25.24
CA ASP A 39 -34.94 -9.98 -24.74
C ASP A 39 -33.86 -10.92 -25.32
N GLY A 40 -33.10 -11.51 -24.39
CA GLY A 40 -33.03 -12.96 -24.29
C GLY A 40 -31.70 -13.64 -24.63
N GLY A 41 -31.25 -14.49 -23.70
CA GLY A 41 -30.78 -15.83 -24.06
C GLY A 41 -29.28 -16.06 -24.08
N ALA A 42 -28.83 -16.80 -23.07
CA ALA A 42 -27.57 -17.54 -23.06
C ALA A 42 -27.47 -18.53 -24.23
N GLU A 43 -26.26 -18.79 -24.72
CA GLU A 43 -25.63 -20.12 -24.68
C GLU A 43 -24.35 -20.18 -25.56
N LEU A 44 -23.35 -20.82 -24.97
CA LEU A 44 -22.44 -21.83 -25.53
C LEU A 44 -21.63 -21.52 -26.82
N LEU A 45 -20.32 -21.76 -26.64
CA LEU A 45 -19.31 -21.98 -27.68
C LEU A 45 -19.81 -22.90 -28.82
N PRO A 46 -19.23 -22.76 -30.02
CA PRO A 46 -18.38 -23.88 -30.44
C PRO A 46 -17.08 -23.50 -31.16
N SER A 47 -16.22 -24.49 -31.12
CA SER A 47 -14.91 -24.66 -31.73
C SER A 47 -14.90 -24.80 -33.27
N ARG A 48 -13.74 -24.40 -33.83
CA ARG A 48 -13.04 -24.90 -35.03
C ARG A 48 -13.64 -24.75 -36.45
N ALA A 49 -12.87 -23.96 -37.22
CA ALA A 49 -12.31 -24.25 -38.55
C ALA A 49 -13.18 -24.14 -39.82
N ILE A 50 -12.73 -23.27 -40.74
CA ILE A 50 -12.44 -23.48 -42.18
C ILE A 50 -12.71 -22.15 -42.94
N GLY A 51 -11.81 -21.78 -43.87
CA GLY A 51 -12.19 -21.00 -45.05
C GLY A 51 -11.31 -19.80 -45.40
N ARG A 52 -10.52 -19.96 -46.46
CA ARG A 52 -9.69 -18.94 -47.10
C ARG A 52 -10.50 -17.88 -47.87
N ASN A 53 -9.79 -16.75 -48.05
CA ASN A 53 -9.86 -15.72 -49.10
C ASN A 53 -10.87 -14.58 -48.97
N ARG A 54 -10.33 -13.36 -48.77
CA ARG A 54 -10.45 -12.28 -49.76
C ARG A 54 -9.34 -11.22 -49.57
N ASN A 55 -8.83 -10.77 -50.71
CA ASN A 55 -7.76 -9.78 -50.90
C ASN A 55 -8.09 -8.43 -50.25
N LEU A 56 -7.13 -7.85 -49.52
CA LEU A 56 -6.99 -6.40 -49.37
C LEU A 56 -5.54 -6.00 -49.64
N SER A 57 -5.39 -4.98 -50.48
CA SER A 57 -4.13 -4.39 -50.93
C SER A 57 -3.32 -3.85 -49.76
N LYS A 58 -2.04 -4.22 -49.70
CA LYS A 58 -1.04 -3.61 -48.83
C LYS A 58 -0.68 -2.23 -49.36
N THR A 59 -1.06 -1.17 -48.66
CA THR A 59 -0.32 0.10 -48.71
C THR A 59 0.93 -0.05 -47.84
N SER A 60 2.10 0.31 -48.37
CA SER A 60 3.36 0.14 -47.65
C SER A 60 3.54 1.22 -46.59
N THR A 61 4.10 0.82 -45.45
CA THR A 61 4.42 1.64 -44.26
C THR A 61 5.16 2.95 -44.58
N THR A 62 5.84 3.01 -45.74
CA THR A 62 6.49 4.21 -46.29
C THR A 62 5.53 5.34 -46.70
N GLN A 63 4.31 5.04 -47.13
CA GLN A 63 3.31 6.08 -47.48
C GLN A 63 2.70 6.74 -46.24
N TRP A 64 2.59 6.01 -45.13
CA TRP A 64 2.11 6.53 -43.85
C TRP A 64 3.15 7.43 -43.17
N LEU A 65 4.44 7.06 -43.22
CA LEU A 65 5.52 7.91 -42.69
C LEU A 65 5.65 9.23 -43.47
N ALA A 66 5.50 9.21 -44.79
CA ALA A 66 5.56 10.43 -45.60
C ALA A 66 4.43 11.42 -45.26
N LEU A 67 3.21 10.93 -45.00
CA LEU A 67 2.05 11.75 -44.62
C LEU A 67 2.21 12.38 -43.23
N VAL A 68 2.77 11.65 -42.26
CA VAL A 68 3.00 12.16 -40.90
C VAL A 68 4.15 13.17 -40.86
N ILE A 69 5.20 12.96 -41.65
CA ILE A 69 6.32 13.90 -41.75
C ILE A 69 5.87 15.19 -42.45
N PHE A 70 5.09 15.11 -43.55
CA PHE A 70 4.59 16.30 -44.23
C PHE A 70 3.63 17.14 -43.39
N SER A 71 2.78 16.51 -42.56
CA SER A 71 1.86 17.28 -41.68
C SER A 71 2.62 17.99 -40.55
N SER A 72 3.70 17.39 -40.03
CA SER A 72 4.50 17.99 -38.96
C SER A 72 5.34 19.19 -39.41
N CYS A 73 5.88 19.17 -40.64
CA CYS A 73 6.64 20.29 -41.19
C CYS A 73 5.76 21.52 -41.48
N ILE A 74 4.52 21.32 -41.93
CA ILE A 74 3.58 22.41 -42.21
C ILE A 74 3.14 23.11 -40.89
N SER A 75 2.92 22.34 -39.81
CA SER A 75 2.59 22.90 -38.50
C SER A 75 3.75 23.68 -37.87
N PHE A 76 5.00 23.27 -38.10
CA PHE A 76 6.18 23.99 -37.61
C PHE A 76 6.38 25.34 -38.33
N TYR A 77 6.27 25.37 -39.66
CA TYR A 77 6.44 26.60 -40.44
C TYR A 77 5.28 27.60 -40.25
N LEU A 78 4.04 27.13 -40.04
CA LEU A 78 2.93 28.00 -39.67
C LEU A 78 3.09 28.59 -38.27
N GLY A 79 3.73 27.87 -37.33
CA GLY A 79 4.07 28.38 -36.00
C GLY A 79 5.17 29.44 -36.02
N VAL A 80 6.17 29.29 -36.90
CA VAL A 80 7.25 30.29 -37.06
C VAL A 80 6.75 31.57 -37.73
N LEU A 81 5.83 31.47 -38.69
CA LEU A 81 5.20 32.61 -39.35
C LEU A 81 4.28 33.42 -38.43
N THR A 82 3.58 32.79 -37.48
CA THR A 82 2.75 33.50 -36.51
C THR A 82 3.58 34.23 -35.46
N THR A 83 4.77 33.73 -35.11
CA THR A 83 5.72 34.46 -34.23
C THR A 83 6.42 35.65 -34.90
N TRP A 84 6.59 35.65 -36.23
CA TRP A 84 7.15 36.80 -36.95
C TRP A 84 6.14 37.94 -37.19
N ALA A 85 4.84 37.67 -37.03
CA ALA A 85 3.77 38.66 -37.24
C ALA A 85 3.42 39.47 -35.96
N VAL A 86 4.05 39.19 -34.81
CA VAL A 86 3.75 39.86 -33.54
C VAL A 86 5.02 40.49 -32.93
N GLY A 87 5.39 41.65 -33.46
CA GLY A 87 5.98 42.80 -32.74
C GLY A 87 7.40 42.70 -32.14
N SER A 88 8.36 43.40 -32.76
CA SER A 88 9.67 43.80 -32.17
C SER A 88 9.56 44.90 -31.10
N PRO A 89 10.58 45.05 -30.24
CA PRO A 89 11.04 46.36 -29.79
C PRO A 89 12.53 46.69 -30.14
N SER A 90 12.70 47.84 -30.79
CA SER A 90 13.76 48.88 -30.68
C SER A 90 15.27 48.52 -30.62
N GLY A 91 15.97 48.74 -31.75
CA GLY A 91 16.82 49.93 -31.97
C GLY A 91 18.21 50.07 -31.30
N ASP A 92 18.36 49.89 -29.99
CA ASP A 92 19.54 50.42 -29.27
C ASP A 92 20.47 49.36 -28.65
N VAL A 93 20.18 48.06 -28.81
CA VAL A 93 21.01 46.98 -28.25
C VAL A 93 22.17 46.57 -29.17
N ALA A 94 22.07 46.83 -30.48
CA ALA A 94 23.07 46.39 -31.46
C ALA A 94 24.38 47.21 -31.45
N ARG A 95 24.39 48.43 -30.87
CA ARG A 95 25.59 49.28 -30.80
C ARG A 95 26.45 49.02 -29.55
N ALA A 96 25.88 48.46 -28.49
CA ALA A 96 26.62 48.17 -27.25
C ALA A 96 27.44 46.87 -27.34
N THR A 97 26.98 45.91 -28.15
CA THR A 97 27.66 44.62 -28.35
C THR A 97 28.90 44.73 -29.24
N ASP A 98 28.88 45.58 -30.27
CA ASP A 98 30.03 45.79 -31.17
C ASP A 98 31.20 46.52 -30.47
N LEU A 99 30.90 47.41 -29.51
CA LEU A 99 31.94 48.09 -28.71
C LEU A 99 32.58 47.17 -27.66
N CYS A 100 31.82 46.23 -27.07
CA CYS A 100 32.36 45.26 -26.11
C CYS A 100 33.20 44.16 -26.79
N LEU A 101 32.80 43.69 -27.98
CA LEU A 101 33.55 42.66 -28.70
C LEU A 101 34.90 43.16 -29.23
N LYS A 102 35.00 44.43 -29.63
CA LYS A 102 36.27 45.04 -30.07
C LYS A 102 37.25 45.29 -28.92
N ALA A 103 36.75 45.53 -27.70
CA ALA A 103 37.57 45.67 -26.51
C ALA A 103 38.13 44.33 -26.00
N VAL A 104 37.41 43.22 -26.21
CA VAL A 104 37.84 41.86 -25.81
C VAL A 104 38.81 41.25 -26.82
N ASN A 105 38.68 41.59 -28.11
CA ASN A 105 39.52 41.02 -29.18
C ASN A 105 40.81 41.81 -29.48
N GLY A 106 41.07 42.92 -28.79
CA GLY A 106 42.37 43.59 -28.83
C GLY A 106 42.78 44.19 -30.18
N GLU A 107 41.82 44.62 -31.01
CA GLU A 107 42.12 45.12 -32.37
C GLU A 107 42.45 46.61 -32.46
N ASP A 108 42.42 47.37 -31.35
CA ASP A 108 43.03 48.70 -31.30
C ASP A 108 44.00 48.78 -30.13
N ARG A 109 45.17 49.37 -30.39
CA ARG A 109 46.34 49.50 -29.51
C ARG A 109 46.01 50.21 -28.19
N GLY A 110 45.32 49.53 -27.28
CA GLY A 110 44.96 50.01 -25.96
C GLY A 110 45.91 49.47 -24.89
N ASP A 111 46.65 50.36 -24.24
CA ASP A 111 47.60 50.07 -23.16
C ASP A 111 47.00 49.27 -21.98
N LEU A 112 45.67 49.20 -21.87
CA LEU A 112 44.97 48.50 -20.78
C LEU A 112 45.08 46.96 -20.88
N GLY A 113 45.03 46.39 -22.09
CA GLY A 113 45.13 44.93 -22.28
C GLY A 113 46.53 44.39 -21.95
N ARG A 114 47.57 45.17 -22.27
CA ARG A 114 48.96 44.87 -21.87
C ARG A 114 49.14 44.98 -20.36
N GLN A 115 48.65 46.06 -19.73
CA GLN A 115 48.78 46.24 -18.28
C GLN A 115 48.05 45.16 -17.48
N VAL A 116 46.87 44.71 -17.93
CA VAL A 116 46.15 43.61 -17.28
C VAL A 116 46.87 42.27 -17.49
N GLY A 117 47.38 42.00 -18.70
CA GLY A 117 48.17 40.80 -18.98
C GLY A 117 49.47 40.73 -18.18
N ASP A 118 50.18 41.85 -18.04
CA ASP A 118 51.44 41.93 -17.30
C ASP A 118 51.20 41.80 -15.78
N ILE A 119 50.11 42.36 -15.24
CA ILE A 119 49.72 42.17 -13.84
C ILE A 119 49.32 40.72 -13.58
N PHE A 120 48.60 40.07 -14.51
CA PHE A 120 48.20 38.67 -14.37
C PHE A 120 49.40 37.74 -14.44
N LYS A 121 50.34 38.00 -15.36
CA LYS A 121 51.56 37.22 -15.51
C LYS A 121 52.50 37.38 -14.32
N THR A 122 52.66 38.61 -13.81
CA THR A 122 53.44 38.87 -12.60
C THR A 122 52.84 38.19 -11.37
N ARG A 123 51.51 38.18 -11.22
CA ARG A 123 50.85 37.46 -10.11
C ARG A 123 50.88 35.94 -10.26
N LEU A 124 50.85 35.44 -11.49
CA LEU A 124 51.00 34.02 -11.79
C LEU A 124 52.44 33.55 -11.52
N ASP A 125 53.45 34.34 -11.89
CA ASP A 125 54.86 34.04 -11.64
C ASP A 125 55.18 34.10 -10.14
N ILE A 126 54.60 35.06 -9.38
CA ILE A 126 54.69 35.10 -7.90
C ILE A 126 53.99 33.91 -7.25
N ALA A 127 52.84 33.47 -7.79
CA ALA A 127 52.12 32.30 -7.29
C ALA A 127 52.85 30.98 -7.62
N LEU A 128 53.55 30.92 -8.75
CA LEU A 128 54.36 29.77 -9.18
C LEU A 128 55.68 29.68 -8.40
N ASP A 129 56.33 30.80 -8.07
CA ASP A 129 57.56 30.82 -7.26
C ASP A 129 57.29 30.48 -5.78
N ALA A 130 56.04 30.64 -5.31
CA ALA A 130 55.58 30.19 -3.99
C ALA A 130 55.30 28.68 -3.91
N ILE A 131 55.28 27.97 -5.05
CA ILE A 131 55.17 26.51 -5.16
C ILE A 131 56.56 25.95 -5.53
N LYS A 132 57.55 26.19 -4.67
CA LYS A 132 58.78 25.41 -4.66
C LYS A 132 58.60 24.25 -3.69
N CYS A 133 58.22 23.10 -4.23
CA CYS A 133 58.39 21.83 -3.53
C CYS A 133 59.89 21.58 -3.30
N PRO A 134 60.32 21.20 -2.09
CA PRO A 134 61.68 20.72 -1.87
C PRO A 134 61.92 19.41 -2.65
N GLU A 135 63.19 19.17 -2.92
CA GLU A 135 63.74 18.12 -3.79
C GLU A 135 63.12 16.73 -3.61
N VAL A 136 63.08 16.04 -4.76
CA VAL A 136 62.69 14.66 -4.99
C VAL A 136 63.37 13.73 -3.98
N ILE A 137 62.61 13.26 -3.00
CA ILE A 137 62.85 11.96 -2.37
C ILE A 137 62.14 10.95 -3.28
N GLU A 138 62.91 10.03 -3.86
CA GLU A 138 62.36 8.90 -4.61
C GLU A 138 61.29 8.19 -3.78
N CYS A 139 60.04 8.25 -4.22
CA CYS A 139 59.01 7.37 -3.71
C CYS A 139 59.41 5.93 -4.07
N PRO A 140 59.55 5.00 -3.11
CA PRO A 140 59.74 3.61 -3.44
C PRO A 140 58.51 3.16 -4.23
N GLN A 141 58.74 2.56 -5.40
CA GLN A 141 57.70 1.85 -6.13
C GLN A 141 57.17 0.74 -5.21
N SER A 142 56.07 0.99 -4.52
CA SER A 142 55.31 -0.08 -3.91
C SER A 142 54.70 -0.89 -5.05
N LYS A 143 55.31 -2.06 -5.28
CA LYS A 143 54.64 -3.21 -5.87
C LYS A 143 53.25 -3.35 -5.25
N PRO A 144 52.24 -3.89 -5.96
CA PRO A 144 51.01 -4.32 -5.31
C PRO A 144 51.42 -5.19 -4.13
N GLU A 145 51.07 -4.73 -2.94
CA GLU A 145 51.33 -5.47 -1.71
C GLU A 145 50.57 -6.78 -1.89
N PHE A 146 51.30 -7.86 -2.13
CA PHE A 146 50.74 -9.20 -2.07
C PHE A 146 50.13 -9.31 -0.68
N LEU A 147 48.80 -9.30 -0.62
CA LEU A 147 48.04 -9.67 0.57
C LEU A 147 48.67 -10.93 1.14
N ASP A 148 49.22 -10.79 2.35
CA ASP A 148 49.83 -11.89 3.08
C ASP A 148 48.80 -13.04 3.18
N PRO A 149 49.08 -14.24 2.63
CA PRO A 149 48.11 -15.33 2.61
C PRO A 149 47.76 -15.90 3.99
N LYS A 150 48.31 -15.33 5.07
CA LYS A 150 48.23 -15.85 6.45
C LYS A 150 47.62 -14.90 7.48
N LEU A 151 46.79 -13.94 7.07
CA LEU A 151 45.89 -13.31 8.03
C LEU A 151 44.58 -14.12 8.08
N ASP A 152 44.42 -14.91 9.16
CA ASP A 152 43.08 -15.25 9.68
C ASP A 152 42.44 -13.93 10.16
N SER A 153 42.07 -13.07 9.20
CA SER A 153 41.46 -11.79 9.49
C SER A 153 40.10 -12.05 10.09
N LYS A 154 39.83 -11.41 11.23
CA LYS A 154 38.53 -11.53 11.87
C LYS A 154 37.45 -11.10 10.86
N PRO A 155 36.28 -11.75 10.84
CA PRO A 155 35.17 -11.31 10.00
C PRO A 155 34.80 -9.85 10.29
N ARG A 156 34.53 -9.07 9.24
CA ARG A 156 34.11 -7.66 9.33
C ARG A 156 32.89 -7.46 10.23
N PHE A 157 31.96 -8.40 10.16
CA PHE A 157 30.74 -8.41 10.97
C PHE A 157 30.78 -9.55 11.98
N SER A 158 30.27 -9.30 13.18
CA SER A 158 30.11 -10.34 14.18
C SER A 158 29.11 -11.40 13.70
N SER A 159 29.25 -12.63 14.19
CA SER A 159 28.38 -13.75 13.82
C SER A 159 26.88 -13.49 14.06
N SER A 160 26.54 -12.60 15.00
CA SER A 160 25.17 -12.14 15.23
C SER A 160 24.54 -11.41 14.03
N LEU A 161 25.34 -10.81 13.15
CA LEU A 161 24.88 -10.07 11.96
C LEU A 161 24.86 -10.92 10.69
N ASN A 162 25.49 -12.10 10.69
CA ASN A 162 25.60 -12.98 9.51
C ASN A 162 24.24 -13.44 8.94
N HIS A 163 23.15 -13.26 9.68
CA HIS A 163 21.80 -13.51 9.19
C HIS A 163 21.36 -12.52 8.09
N PHE A 164 22.05 -11.38 7.92
CA PHE A 164 21.78 -10.41 6.85
C PHE A 164 22.97 -9.55 6.40
N LEU A 165 24.16 -9.69 7.01
CA LEU A 165 25.39 -9.00 6.61
C LEU A 165 26.57 -9.96 6.63
N ASN A 166 27.16 -10.21 5.46
CA ASN A 166 28.24 -11.17 5.23
C ASN A 166 29.46 -10.53 4.54
N GLY A 167 29.41 -9.25 4.17
CA GLY A 167 30.55 -8.51 3.62
C GLY A 167 30.16 -7.12 3.16
N ALA A 168 31.16 -6.30 2.84
CA ALA A 168 30.95 -4.94 2.34
C ALA A 168 32.02 -4.54 1.33
N VAL A 169 31.63 -3.73 0.34
CA VAL A 169 32.53 -3.05 -0.61
C VAL A 169 32.08 -1.60 -0.79
N THR A 170 32.96 -0.74 -1.29
CA THR A 170 32.59 0.59 -1.78
C THR A 170 32.61 0.63 -3.30
N VAL A 171 31.72 1.42 -3.89
CA VAL A 171 31.66 1.66 -5.33
C VAL A 171 31.60 3.15 -5.56
N ASN A 172 32.39 3.70 -6.48
CA ASN A 172 32.29 5.12 -6.84
C ASN A 172 30.84 5.47 -7.24
N ARG A 173 30.29 6.56 -6.68
CA ARG A 173 28.87 6.89 -6.85
C ARG A 173 28.53 7.22 -8.30
N LYS A 174 29.40 7.90 -9.04
CA LYS A 174 29.17 8.12 -10.48
C LYS A 174 29.17 6.81 -11.26
N ASN A 175 30.16 5.95 -11.02
CA ASN A 175 30.22 4.63 -11.66
C ASN A 175 28.95 3.80 -11.40
N LEU A 176 28.40 3.85 -10.18
CA LEU A 176 27.13 3.20 -9.85
C LEU A 176 25.93 3.79 -10.61
N PHE A 177 25.82 5.11 -10.71
CA PHE A 177 24.73 5.79 -11.44
C PHE A 177 24.84 5.67 -12.96
N ASP A 178 26.06 5.51 -13.49
CA ASP A 178 26.28 5.20 -14.90
C ASP A 178 25.85 3.74 -15.22
N ALA A 179 26.05 2.81 -14.27
CA ALA A 179 25.69 1.41 -14.41
C ALA A 179 24.18 1.15 -14.22
N PHE A 180 23.52 1.90 -13.34
CA PHE A 180 22.10 1.74 -13.00
C PHE A 180 21.36 3.07 -13.01
N ASP A 181 20.33 3.20 -13.85
CA ASP A 181 19.43 4.35 -13.84
C ASP A 181 18.41 4.22 -12.70
N PHE A 182 18.69 4.87 -11.57
CA PHE A 182 17.79 4.85 -10.41
C PHE A 182 16.57 5.75 -10.53
N GLY A 183 16.40 6.48 -11.64
CA GLY A 183 15.32 7.46 -11.82
C GLY A 183 15.42 8.70 -10.91
N VAL A 184 16.58 8.92 -10.27
CA VAL A 184 16.88 10.06 -9.41
C VAL A 184 18.06 10.83 -10.03
N PRO A 185 17.99 12.17 -10.16
CA PRO A 185 19.10 12.93 -10.71
C PRO A 185 20.34 12.83 -9.81
N MET A 186 21.49 12.62 -10.45
CA MET A 186 22.78 12.58 -9.77
C MET A 186 23.17 13.98 -9.27
N SER A 187 23.59 14.10 -8.01
CA SER A 187 24.07 15.37 -7.45
C SER A 187 25.48 15.71 -7.93
N GLU A 188 25.80 17.02 -8.03
CA GLU A 188 27.05 17.58 -8.60
C GLU A 188 28.38 17.05 -8.02
N SER A 189 28.36 16.37 -6.87
CA SER A 189 29.56 15.85 -6.18
C SER A 189 29.78 14.35 -6.32
N ALA A 190 29.22 13.70 -7.35
CA ALA A 190 29.22 12.24 -7.47
C ALA A 190 30.58 11.60 -7.78
N ASP A 191 31.48 12.32 -8.44
CA ASP A 191 32.81 11.81 -8.81
C ASP A 191 33.69 11.48 -7.59
N ASN A 192 33.49 12.21 -6.49
CA ASN A 192 34.36 12.12 -5.29
C ASN A 192 33.65 11.48 -4.10
N GLN A 193 32.58 10.72 -4.33
CA GLN A 193 31.79 10.08 -3.29
C GLN A 193 31.60 8.62 -3.59
N ASN A 194 31.72 7.78 -2.57
CA ASN A 194 31.51 6.34 -2.68
C ASN A 194 30.15 5.93 -2.10
N THR A 195 29.55 4.92 -2.70
CA THR A 195 28.39 4.19 -2.22
C THR A 195 28.85 2.95 -1.45
N LEU A 196 28.21 2.64 -0.33
CA LEU A 196 28.45 1.41 0.42
C LEU A 196 27.53 0.31 -0.09
N VAL A 197 28.10 -0.81 -0.53
CA VAL A 197 27.37 -2.03 -0.90
C VAL A 197 27.57 -3.07 0.20
N LEU A 198 26.46 -3.61 0.70
CA LEU A 198 26.44 -4.61 1.76
C LEU A 198 25.88 -5.92 1.21
N TYR A 199 26.56 -7.03 1.49
CA TYR A 199 26.16 -8.35 1.02
C TYR A 199 25.40 -9.11 2.10
N ASP A 200 24.22 -9.62 1.77
CA ASP A 200 23.37 -10.37 2.70
C ASP A 200 23.72 -11.85 2.80
N SER A 201 24.45 -12.39 1.82
CA SER A 201 24.87 -13.79 1.73
C SER A 201 26.31 -13.89 1.21
N THR A 202 27.03 -14.91 1.68
CA THR A 202 28.35 -15.26 1.13
C THR A 202 28.31 -15.60 -0.36
N ARG A 203 27.14 -16.00 -0.89
CA ARG A 203 26.91 -16.27 -2.32
C ARG A 203 26.86 -15.01 -3.18
N ALA A 204 26.56 -13.85 -2.58
CA ALA A 204 26.47 -12.58 -3.29
C ALA A 204 27.81 -11.84 -3.34
N LEU A 205 28.84 -12.31 -2.60
CA LEU A 205 30.17 -11.69 -2.58
C LEU A 205 30.82 -11.70 -3.97
N PRO A 206 31.77 -10.79 -4.25
CA PRO A 206 32.49 -10.74 -5.53
C PRO A 206 33.10 -12.08 -5.94
N SER A 207 33.14 -12.34 -7.25
CA SER A 207 33.71 -13.58 -7.80
C SER A 207 35.23 -13.65 -7.67
N ASP A 208 35.91 -12.50 -7.72
CA ASP A 208 37.35 -12.43 -7.54
C ASP A 208 37.73 -12.85 -6.10
N GLU A 209 38.66 -13.80 -5.97
CA GLU A 209 39.00 -14.40 -4.67
C GLU A 209 39.62 -13.39 -3.71
N VAL A 210 40.41 -12.46 -4.24
CA VAL A 210 41.10 -11.44 -3.44
C VAL A 210 40.07 -10.45 -2.89
N MET A 211 39.20 -9.95 -3.77
CA MET A 211 38.12 -9.02 -3.39
C MET A 211 37.11 -9.67 -2.45
N ARG A 212 36.77 -10.95 -2.66
CA ARG A 212 35.89 -11.70 -1.78
C ARG A 212 36.45 -11.80 -0.36
N LYS A 213 37.76 -12.05 -0.21
CA LYS A 213 38.42 -12.08 1.10
C LYS A 213 38.44 -10.69 1.74
N ALA A 214 38.78 -9.65 0.98
CA ALA A 214 38.82 -8.26 1.47
C ALA A 214 37.44 -7.74 1.89
N ALA A 215 36.38 -8.08 1.16
CA ALA A 215 35.00 -7.71 1.50
C ALA A 215 34.55 -8.31 2.85
N HIS A 216 35.07 -9.48 3.20
CA HIS A 216 34.76 -10.20 4.43
C HIS A 216 35.72 -9.86 5.59
N ALA A 217 36.94 -9.39 5.30
CA ALA A 217 37.96 -9.08 6.29
C ALA A 217 37.60 -7.84 7.13
N ASN A 218 37.93 -7.84 8.42
CA ASN A 218 37.83 -6.67 9.30
C ASN A 218 38.97 -5.67 9.08
N GLU A 219 39.11 -5.22 7.84
CA GLU A 219 40.09 -4.24 7.36
C GLU A 219 39.35 -3.07 6.68
N ASP A 220 40.04 -2.21 5.93
CA ASP A 220 39.36 -1.18 5.13
C ASP A 220 38.38 -1.81 4.13
N ILE A 221 37.30 -1.10 3.82
CA ILE A 221 36.29 -1.59 2.87
C ILE A 221 36.87 -1.40 1.45
N PRO A 222 37.04 -2.46 0.65
CA PRO A 222 37.69 -2.34 -0.65
C PRO A 222 36.77 -1.65 -1.67
N GLU A 223 37.35 -0.87 -2.57
CA GLU A 223 36.65 -0.22 -3.67
C GLU A 223 36.66 -1.08 -4.94
N MET A 224 35.56 -1.09 -5.69
CA MET A 224 35.44 -1.82 -6.96
C MET A 224 34.41 -1.24 -7.93
N ASP A 225 34.40 -1.73 -9.17
CA ASP A 225 33.42 -1.38 -10.18
C ASP A 225 32.00 -1.88 -9.83
N ALA A 226 30.99 -1.10 -10.19
CA ALA A 226 29.59 -1.37 -9.92
C ALA A 226 29.10 -2.70 -10.48
N LEU A 227 29.51 -3.08 -11.70
CA LEU A 227 29.08 -4.32 -12.33
C LEU A 227 29.72 -5.53 -11.66
N ASP A 228 31.00 -5.44 -11.31
CA ASP A 228 31.69 -6.49 -10.58
C ASP A 228 31.13 -6.65 -9.16
N ALA A 229 30.81 -5.54 -8.49
CA ALA A 229 30.23 -5.53 -7.14
C ALA A 229 28.86 -6.22 -7.09
N THR A 230 28.11 -6.16 -8.19
CA THR A 230 26.71 -6.63 -8.27
C THR A 230 26.55 -7.86 -9.17
N ALA A 231 27.65 -8.43 -9.67
CA ALA A 231 27.65 -9.57 -10.58
C ALA A 231 26.93 -10.79 -10.00
N ASN A 232 27.14 -11.06 -8.70
CA ASN A 232 26.55 -12.20 -8.00
C ASN A 232 25.26 -11.85 -7.23
N CYS A 233 24.73 -10.63 -7.41
CA CYS A 233 23.48 -10.21 -6.81
C CYS A 233 22.29 -10.61 -7.70
N ASP A 234 21.41 -11.48 -7.20
CA ASP A 234 20.11 -11.76 -7.81
C ASP A 234 19.11 -10.61 -7.58
N THR A 235 19.25 -9.93 -6.44
CA THR A 235 18.43 -8.79 -6.03
C THR A 235 19.27 -7.69 -5.39
N MET A 236 18.93 -6.42 -5.61
CA MET A 236 19.60 -5.27 -4.98
C MET A 236 18.57 -4.31 -4.38
N ASN A 237 18.78 -3.92 -3.12
CA ASN A 237 17.96 -2.93 -2.41
C ASN A 237 18.73 -1.62 -2.30
N VAL A 238 18.14 -0.51 -2.74
CA VAL A 238 18.81 0.79 -2.81
C VAL A 238 18.14 1.78 -1.85
N LEU A 239 18.94 2.31 -0.92
CA LEU A 239 18.53 3.31 0.06
C LEU A 239 19.26 4.63 -0.21
N PHE A 240 18.51 5.66 -0.60
CA PHE A 240 19.05 7.01 -0.73
C PHE A 240 19.10 7.71 0.64
N ILE A 241 20.30 8.09 1.06
CA ILE A 241 20.51 8.81 2.32
C ILE A 241 21.13 10.16 1.98
N LYS A 242 20.52 11.24 2.48
CA LYS A 242 21.11 12.58 2.43
C LYS A 242 21.43 13.01 3.85
N ASN A 243 22.69 13.34 4.09
CA ASN A 243 23.08 13.98 5.34
C ASN A 243 22.44 15.38 5.42
N PRO A 244 21.68 15.70 6.48
CA PRO A 244 21.08 17.01 6.65
C PRO A 244 22.18 18.06 6.76
N GLN A 245 21.94 19.23 6.17
CA GLN A 245 22.85 20.35 6.30
C GLN A 245 22.79 20.92 7.73
N GLY A 246 23.92 21.40 8.26
CA GLY A 246 24.00 22.03 9.58
C GLY A 246 24.31 21.08 10.74
N ARG A 247 23.88 21.43 11.97
CA ARG A 247 24.21 20.71 13.23
C ARG A 247 23.27 19.54 13.56
N ILE A 248 22.52 19.02 12.59
CA ILE A 248 21.57 17.92 12.83
C ILE A 248 22.35 16.61 12.95
N ARG A 249 22.18 15.89 14.05
CA ARG A 249 22.75 14.55 14.26
C ARG A 249 21.77 13.52 13.72
N GLN A 250 22.14 12.81 12.66
CA GLN A 250 21.35 11.72 12.08
C GLN A 250 22.06 10.38 12.26
N CYS A 251 21.29 9.33 12.50
CA CYS A 251 21.74 7.94 12.45
C CYS A 251 20.82 7.15 11.52
N VAL A 252 21.34 6.08 10.91
CA VAL A 252 20.58 5.15 10.07
C VAL A 252 20.74 3.76 10.64
N ALA A 253 19.62 3.07 10.86
CA ALA A 253 19.61 1.69 11.33
C ALA A 253 19.18 0.76 10.18
N LEU A 254 20.00 -0.25 9.90
CA LEU A 254 19.65 -1.35 9.00
C LEU A 254 19.25 -2.55 9.88
N VAL A 255 17.96 -2.90 9.85
CA VAL A 255 17.42 -3.97 10.69
C VAL A 255 17.21 -5.21 9.84
N GLY A 256 18.09 -6.20 10.00
CA GLY A 256 18.02 -7.50 9.34
C GLY A 256 16.93 -8.42 9.88
N GLY A 257 16.54 -9.42 9.08
CA GLY A 257 15.60 -10.47 9.49
C GLY A 257 14.17 -9.99 9.75
N GLN A 258 13.82 -8.78 9.29
CA GLN A 258 12.48 -8.19 9.35
C GLN A 258 11.94 -7.97 7.93
N TYR A 259 10.66 -7.58 7.84
CA TYR A 259 10.05 -7.22 6.57
C TYR A 259 10.71 -6.02 5.90
N GLN A 260 10.73 -6.03 4.56
CA GLN A 260 11.30 -4.94 3.76
C GLN A 260 10.51 -3.63 3.97
N GLY A 261 11.25 -2.54 4.24
CA GLY A 261 10.70 -1.19 4.36
C GLY A 261 10.21 -0.63 3.02
N TYR A 262 9.16 0.20 3.06
CA TYR A 262 8.30 0.51 1.90
C TYR A 262 8.84 1.52 0.88
N HIS A 263 9.90 2.24 1.23
CA HIS A 263 10.50 3.29 0.38
C HIS A 263 11.91 2.93 -0.08
N ILE A 264 12.26 1.64 -0.05
CA ILE A 264 13.53 1.14 -0.56
C ILE A 264 13.27 0.63 -1.97
N GLN A 265 13.99 1.17 -2.95
CA GLN A 265 13.88 0.67 -4.32
C GLN A 265 14.43 -0.75 -4.37
N ARG A 266 13.70 -1.66 -5.02
CA ARG A 266 14.10 -3.06 -5.19
C ARG A 266 14.34 -3.35 -6.66
N TRP A 267 15.45 -4.02 -6.92
CA TRP A 267 15.91 -4.40 -8.25
C TRP A 267 16.09 -5.92 -8.31
N MET A 268 15.65 -6.56 -9.38
CA MET A 268 15.74 -8.01 -9.55
C MET A 268 16.11 -8.37 -11.00
N ARG A 269 16.85 -9.48 -11.16
CA ARG A 269 17.14 -10.07 -12.47
C ARG A 269 15.97 -10.91 -12.93
N ILE A 270 14.96 -10.27 -13.53
CA ILE A 270 13.72 -10.94 -13.93
C ILE A 270 13.49 -10.88 -15.44
N VAL A 271 12.85 -11.92 -15.97
CA VAL A 271 12.30 -11.97 -17.32
C VAL A 271 10.79 -12.22 -17.26
N GLY A 272 10.04 -11.64 -18.18
CA GLY A 272 8.58 -11.66 -18.18
C GLY A 272 7.97 -10.60 -17.23
N GLU A 273 6.64 -10.49 -17.24
CA GLU A 273 5.91 -9.46 -16.49
C GLU A 273 4.74 -10.06 -15.69
N GLY A 274 4.39 -9.40 -14.58
CA GLY A 274 3.24 -9.72 -13.74
C GLY A 274 3.25 -11.19 -13.25
N PRO A 275 2.17 -11.97 -13.51
CA PRO A 275 2.06 -13.35 -13.04
C PRO A 275 3.01 -14.33 -13.78
N HIS A 276 3.72 -13.89 -14.82
CA HIS A 276 4.64 -14.71 -15.60
C HIS A 276 6.11 -14.35 -15.34
N GLY A 277 6.39 -13.39 -14.45
CA GLY A 277 7.74 -13.02 -14.07
C GLY A 277 8.50 -14.19 -13.44
N LYS A 278 9.78 -14.33 -13.80
CA LYS A 278 10.68 -15.37 -13.27
C LYS A 278 12.07 -14.79 -13.09
N LEU A 279 12.77 -15.25 -12.06
CA LEU A 279 14.18 -14.94 -11.86
C LEU A 279 15.04 -15.61 -12.95
N ASP A 280 15.95 -14.84 -13.56
CA ASP A 280 16.95 -15.30 -14.52
C ASP A 280 18.28 -14.61 -14.22
N GLN A 281 19.28 -15.38 -13.81
CA GLN A 281 20.60 -14.87 -13.41
C GLN A 281 21.34 -14.16 -14.55
N ASN A 282 21.01 -14.45 -15.80
CA ASN A 282 21.63 -13.82 -16.97
C ASN A 282 20.94 -12.52 -17.39
N ALA A 283 19.78 -12.19 -16.81
CA ALA A 283 19.08 -10.95 -17.09
C ALA A 283 19.74 -9.76 -16.37
N PRO A 284 19.60 -8.52 -16.89
CA PRO A 284 20.03 -7.34 -16.16
C PRO A 284 19.17 -7.13 -14.90
N LEU A 285 19.70 -6.41 -13.91
CA LEU A 285 18.88 -5.91 -12.81
C LEU A 285 17.93 -4.84 -13.34
N HIS A 286 16.64 -5.01 -13.10
CA HIS A 286 15.60 -4.01 -13.39
C HIS A 286 14.84 -3.65 -12.13
N GLN A 287 14.36 -2.41 -12.05
CA GLN A 287 13.50 -1.98 -10.95
C GLN A 287 12.20 -2.79 -10.97
N VAL A 288 11.81 -3.32 -9.81
CA VAL A 288 10.58 -4.08 -9.66
C VAL A 288 9.73 -3.52 -8.52
N SER A 289 8.43 -3.83 -8.56
CA SER A 289 7.55 -3.60 -7.42
C SER A 289 7.95 -4.49 -6.25
N ARG A 290 7.76 -3.98 -5.02
CA ARG A 290 7.86 -4.77 -3.78
C ARG A 290 7.00 -6.04 -3.77
N MET A 291 5.89 -6.03 -4.53
CA MET A 291 4.96 -7.16 -4.59
C MET A 291 5.50 -8.33 -5.43
N VAL A 292 6.66 -8.16 -6.08
CA VAL A 292 7.38 -9.24 -6.76
C VAL A 292 8.09 -10.12 -5.73
N THR A 293 7.60 -11.35 -5.60
CA THR A 293 8.17 -12.39 -4.73
C THR A 293 9.60 -12.75 -5.13
N SER A 294 10.33 -13.47 -4.27
CA SER A 294 11.70 -13.92 -4.54
C SER A 294 11.85 -14.80 -5.79
N ILE A 295 10.75 -15.42 -6.25
CA ILE A 295 10.73 -16.25 -7.46
C ILE A 295 10.35 -15.46 -8.73
N GLY A 296 10.07 -14.16 -8.61
CA GLY A 296 9.70 -13.28 -9.73
C GLY A 296 8.19 -13.15 -9.99
N TYR A 297 7.33 -13.80 -9.20
CA TYR A 297 5.87 -13.67 -9.32
C TYR A 297 5.38 -12.37 -8.69
N ASP A 298 4.62 -11.56 -9.44
CA ASP A 298 4.01 -10.31 -8.94
C ASP A 298 2.64 -10.54 -8.29
N GLU A 299 2.54 -10.26 -6.98
CA GLU A 299 1.30 -10.33 -6.20
C GLU A 299 0.40 -9.10 -6.37
N LEU A 300 0.84 -8.04 -7.06
CA LEU A 300 0.02 -6.87 -7.37
C LEU A 300 -0.75 -7.11 -8.67
N THR A 301 -2.07 -7.03 -8.60
CA THR A 301 -2.89 -7.02 -9.81
C THR A 301 -3.23 -5.60 -10.19
N MET A 302 -2.68 -5.13 -11.31
CA MET A 302 -2.99 -3.79 -11.84
C MET A 302 -4.47 -3.71 -12.29
N PRO A 303 -5.16 -2.57 -12.05
CA PRO A 303 -6.53 -2.40 -12.47
C PRO A 303 -6.68 -2.43 -13.98
N LYS A 304 -7.52 -3.34 -14.48
CA LYS A 304 -8.06 -3.33 -15.85
C LYS A 304 -9.11 -2.22 -16.02
N GLN A 305 -9.37 -1.83 -17.26
CA GLN A 305 -10.34 -0.78 -17.63
C GLN A 305 -11.71 -0.92 -16.93
N TRP A 306 -12.26 -2.13 -16.85
CA TRP A 306 -13.55 -2.34 -16.20
C TRP A 306 -13.55 -2.07 -14.68
N HIS A 307 -12.41 -2.25 -13.99
CA HIS A 307 -12.31 -1.86 -12.58
C HIS A 307 -12.30 -0.33 -12.44
N LEU A 308 -11.63 0.36 -13.37
CA LEU A 308 -11.59 1.83 -13.40
C LEU A 308 -12.99 2.40 -13.66
N ASP A 309 -13.73 1.82 -14.61
CA ASP A 309 -15.09 2.26 -14.93
C ASP A 309 -16.04 1.99 -13.76
N MET A 310 -15.94 0.81 -13.13
CA MET A 310 -16.72 0.49 -11.93
C MET A 310 -16.41 1.42 -10.75
N HIS A 311 -15.13 1.68 -10.47
CA HIS A 311 -14.73 2.60 -9.41
C HIS A 311 -15.19 4.03 -9.71
N ARG A 312 -15.09 4.49 -10.96
CA ARG A 312 -15.62 5.79 -11.40
C ARG A 312 -17.12 5.90 -11.11
N ASP A 313 -17.90 4.88 -11.46
CA ASP A 313 -19.35 4.89 -11.22
C ASP A 313 -19.68 4.94 -9.71
N ILE A 314 -18.96 4.15 -8.89
CA ILE A 314 -19.09 4.18 -7.44
C ILE A 314 -18.74 5.58 -6.89
N MET A 315 -17.65 6.17 -7.36
CA MET A 315 -17.22 7.50 -6.92
C MET A 315 -18.17 8.61 -7.35
N LEU A 316 -18.75 8.53 -8.56
CA LEU A 316 -19.77 9.47 -9.01
C LEU A 316 -21.02 9.41 -8.12
N THR A 317 -21.53 8.22 -7.83
CA THR A 317 -22.65 8.05 -6.89
C THR A 317 -22.27 8.54 -5.50
N TYR A 318 -21.10 8.14 -4.98
CA TYR A 318 -20.62 8.54 -3.66
C TYR A 318 -20.53 10.06 -3.51
N LEU A 319 -19.89 10.76 -4.45
CA LEU A 319 -19.72 12.21 -4.41
C LEU A 319 -21.04 12.97 -4.64
N THR A 320 -21.93 12.44 -5.47
CA THR A 320 -23.26 13.03 -5.71
C THR A 320 -24.10 13.03 -4.43
N HIS A 321 -24.04 11.96 -3.66
CA HIS A 321 -24.85 11.79 -2.43
C HIS A 321 -24.08 12.11 -1.13
N LEU A 322 -22.82 12.57 -1.22
CA LEU A 322 -21.92 12.68 -0.06
C LEU A 322 -22.52 13.49 1.10
N LYS A 323 -23.08 14.67 0.81
CA LYS A 323 -23.61 15.56 1.84
C LYS A 323 -24.86 14.99 2.51
N GLU A 324 -25.72 14.32 1.75
CA GLU A 324 -26.90 13.63 2.26
C GLU A 324 -26.49 12.48 3.18
N MET A 325 -25.62 11.59 2.68
CA MET A 325 -25.08 10.45 3.43
C MET A 325 -24.39 10.89 4.72
N GLN A 326 -23.56 11.93 4.67
CA GLN A 326 -22.88 12.46 5.85
C GLN A 326 -23.87 13.01 6.89
N ASN A 327 -24.93 13.69 6.47
CA ASN A 327 -25.91 14.26 7.40
C ASN A 327 -26.71 13.15 8.11
N GLU A 328 -27.19 12.16 7.34
CA GLU A 328 -27.93 11.01 7.88
C GLU A 328 -27.06 10.18 8.83
N LEU A 329 -25.85 9.82 8.39
CA LEU A 329 -24.92 9.05 9.19
C LEU A 329 -24.50 9.81 10.45
N LYS A 330 -24.21 11.11 10.35
CA LYS A 330 -23.83 11.93 11.52
C LYS A 330 -24.92 11.96 12.59
N SER A 331 -26.19 12.01 12.19
CA SER A 331 -27.31 11.95 13.14
C SER A 331 -27.30 10.62 13.91
N THR A 332 -27.17 9.51 13.18
CA THR A 332 -27.13 8.16 13.76
C THR A 332 -25.93 7.98 14.68
N LEU A 333 -24.72 8.34 14.22
CA LEU A 333 -23.48 8.22 15.00
C LEU A 333 -23.55 9.02 16.31
N LYS A 334 -24.16 10.22 16.30
CA LYS A 334 -24.31 11.05 17.50
C LYS A 334 -25.16 10.38 18.58
N GLU A 335 -26.14 9.56 18.20
CA GLU A 335 -27.05 8.88 19.12
C GLU A 335 -26.40 7.64 19.76
N ILE A 336 -25.61 6.91 18.98
CA ILE A 336 -25.10 5.59 19.36
C ILE A 336 -23.69 5.62 19.96
N ALA A 337 -22.87 6.63 19.62
CA ALA A 337 -21.48 6.68 20.04
C ALA A 337 -21.34 6.69 21.56
N VAL A 338 -20.36 5.93 22.05
CA VAL A 338 -19.97 5.88 23.46
C VAL A 338 -18.53 6.36 23.52
N ASP A 339 -18.27 7.42 24.28
CA ASP A 339 -16.95 8.07 24.38
C ASP A 339 -16.34 8.41 23.00
N ASN A 340 -17.16 8.93 22.09
CA ASN A 340 -16.81 9.23 20.68
C ASN A 340 -16.47 7.99 19.82
N ALA A 341 -16.67 6.78 20.33
CA ALA A 341 -16.34 5.54 19.65
C ALA A 341 -17.58 4.73 19.22
N VAL A 342 -17.48 4.09 18.06
CA VAL A 342 -18.50 3.18 17.52
C VAL A 342 -17.87 1.88 17.01
N VAL A 343 -18.66 0.80 16.97
CA VAL A 343 -18.29 -0.43 16.29
C VAL A 343 -18.89 -0.43 14.91
N VAL A 344 -18.06 -0.60 13.89
CA VAL A 344 -18.46 -0.55 12.48
C VAL A 344 -18.37 -1.95 11.89
N MET A 345 -19.46 -2.39 11.28
CA MET A 345 -19.53 -3.69 10.61
C MET A 345 -20.19 -3.52 9.24
N THR A 346 -19.92 -4.42 8.29
CA THR A 346 -20.65 -4.50 7.02
C THR A 346 -20.98 -5.95 6.70
N VAL A 347 -22.11 -6.18 6.04
CA VAL A 347 -22.59 -7.52 5.73
C VAL A 347 -23.50 -7.51 4.51
N ASN A 348 -23.53 -8.65 3.80
CA ASN A 348 -24.53 -8.98 2.81
C ASN A 348 -25.36 -10.20 3.24
N LYS A 349 -26.43 -10.53 2.49
CA LYS A 349 -27.33 -11.65 2.78
C LYS A 349 -26.56 -12.96 2.96
N GLY A 350 -25.53 -13.19 2.15
CA GLY A 350 -24.67 -14.36 2.24
C GLY A 350 -23.98 -14.59 3.59
N GLN A 351 -23.64 -13.51 4.31
CA GLN A 351 -22.96 -13.58 5.62
C GLN A 351 -23.88 -13.24 6.82
N SER A 352 -25.18 -13.11 6.57
CA SER A 352 -26.18 -12.72 7.58
C SER A 352 -26.23 -13.63 8.82
N GLU A 353 -26.02 -14.93 8.68
CA GLU A 353 -26.00 -15.88 9.81
C GLU A 353 -24.87 -15.60 10.80
N LEU A 354 -23.72 -15.11 10.31
CA LEU A 354 -22.61 -14.70 11.18
C LEU A 354 -22.98 -13.42 11.94
N LEU A 355 -23.69 -12.48 11.30
CA LEU A 355 -24.20 -11.30 12.00
C LEU A 355 -25.15 -11.70 13.13
N ILE A 356 -26.13 -12.58 12.86
CA ILE A 356 -27.05 -13.07 13.90
C ILE A 356 -26.23 -13.73 15.02
N ASN A 357 -25.25 -14.55 14.67
CA ASN A 357 -24.40 -15.20 15.65
C ASN A 357 -23.58 -14.23 16.51
N PHE A 358 -23.00 -13.19 15.92
CA PHE A 358 -22.32 -12.13 16.66
C PHE A 358 -23.27 -11.47 17.66
N VAL A 359 -24.46 -11.05 17.21
CA VAL A 359 -25.46 -10.40 18.08
C VAL A 359 -25.88 -11.33 19.22
N CYS A 360 -26.22 -12.59 18.92
CA CYS A 360 -26.65 -13.55 19.92
C CYS A 360 -25.53 -13.91 20.91
N SER A 361 -24.33 -14.18 20.42
CA SER A 361 -23.18 -14.55 21.26
C SER A 361 -22.74 -13.40 22.18
N ALA A 362 -22.82 -12.15 21.70
CA ALA A 362 -22.50 -10.98 22.49
C ALA A 362 -23.55 -10.70 23.56
N ARG A 363 -24.84 -10.81 23.22
CA ARG A 363 -25.95 -10.65 24.19
C ARG A 363 -26.00 -11.75 25.24
N ALA A 364 -25.72 -13.00 24.86
CA ALA A 364 -25.60 -14.11 25.80
C ALA A 364 -24.50 -13.88 26.84
N ARG A 365 -23.48 -13.07 26.51
CA ARG A 365 -22.39 -12.65 27.40
C ARG A 365 -22.65 -11.30 28.09
N GLY A 366 -23.85 -10.73 27.93
CA GLY A 366 -24.24 -9.48 28.59
C GLY A 366 -23.69 -8.20 27.95
N PHE A 367 -23.13 -8.25 26.74
CA PHE A 367 -22.64 -7.05 26.06
C PHE A 367 -23.80 -6.20 25.52
N ASN A 368 -23.71 -4.90 25.76
CA ASN A 368 -24.59 -3.91 25.15
C ASN A 368 -24.08 -3.52 23.76
N LEU A 369 -24.92 -3.68 22.74
CA LEU A 369 -24.58 -3.41 21.35
C LEU A 369 -25.07 -2.04 20.85
N LYS A 370 -25.44 -1.12 21.76
CA LYS A 370 -25.96 0.21 21.40
C LYS A 370 -25.03 0.97 20.45
N ASN A 371 -23.72 0.88 20.64
CA ASN A 371 -22.71 1.59 19.83
C ASN A 371 -22.28 0.84 18.56
N VAL A 372 -23.00 -0.24 18.19
CA VAL A 372 -22.76 -0.97 16.95
C VAL A 372 -23.59 -0.37 15.82
N ILE A 373 -22.92 -0.03 14.72
CA ILE A 373 -23.56 0.37 13.47
C ILE A 373 -23.20 -0.62 12.35
N LEU A 374 -24.23 -1.09 11.67
CA LEU A 374 -24.09 -1.96 10.52
C LEU A 374 -24.29 -1.16 9.23
N PHE A 375 -23.41 -1.37 8.27
CA PHE A 375 -23.52 -0.94 6.89
C PHE A 375 -23.93 -2.13 6.02
N PRO A 376 -25.25 -2.47 5.95
CA PRO A 376 -25.71 -3.56 5.10
C PRO A 376 -25.52 -3.20 3.63
N THR A 377 -25.27 -4.21 2.78
CA THR A 377 -25.10 -4.02 1.33
C THR A 377 -26.32 -4.40 0.52
N ASP A 378 -27.40 -4.87 1.17
CA ASP A 378 -28.66 -5.24 0.55
C ASP A 378 -29.82 -5.04 1.52
N GLN A 379 -31.05 -4.99 0.97
CA GLN A 379 -32.26 -4.75 1.75
C GLN A 379 -32.51 -5.86 2.77
N PHE A 380 -32.22 -7.13 2.44
CA PHE A 380 -32.42 -8.25 3.35
C PHE A 380 -31.58 -8.08 4.63
N SER A 381 -30.31 -7.71 4.46
CA SER A 381 -29.38 -7.49 5.57
C SER A 381 -29.77 -6.29 6.42
N LYS A 382 -30.34 -5.25 5.79
CA LYS A 382 -30.93 -4.12 6.51
C LYS A 382 -32.10 -4.56 7.39
N ASP A 383 -33.09 -5.24 6.80
CA ASP A 383 -34.30 -5.65 7.51
C ASP A 383 -33.97 -6.60 8.66
N LEU A 384 -33.00 -7.50 8.44
CA LEU A 384 -32.48 -8.40 9.46
C LEU A 384 -31.82 -7.62 10.61
N ALA A 385 -30.95 -6.67 10.32
CA ALA A 385 -30.24 -5.90 11.33
C ALA A 385 -31.18 -4.98 12.14
N ASP A 386 -32.17 -4.38 11.48
CA ASP A 386 -33.24 -3.62 12.14
C ASP A 386 -34.06 -4.54 13.08
N GLY A 387 -34.31 -5.79 12.66
CA GLY A 387 -34.96 -6.83 13.47
C GLY A 387 -34.10 -7.37 14.62
N LEU A 388 -32.76 -7.26 14.51
CA LEU A 388 -31.82 -7.56 15.60
C LEU A 388 -31.63 -6.38 16.55
N GLY A 389 -32.22 -5.20 16.26
CA GLY A 389 -32.10 -4.00 17.07
C GLY A 389 -30.73 -3.33 16.97
N LEU A 390 -30.05 -3.44 15.83
CA LEU A 390 -28.82 -2.71 15.54
C LEU A 390 -29.12 -1.38 14.85
N ALA A 391 -28.25 -0.38 15.04
CA ALA A 391 -28.29 0.81 14.19
C ALA A 391 -27.81 0.43 12.78
N THR A 392 -28.48 0.95 11.75
CA THR A 392 -28.13 0.67 10.36
C THR A 392 -27.89 1.96 9.58
N PHE A 393 -26.93 1.94 8.66
CA PHE A 393 -26.77 2.97 7.63
C PHE A 393 -26.74 2.31 6.25
N TYR A 394 -27.79 2.55 5.47
CA TYR A 394 -28.01 1.89 4.18
C TYR A 394 -28.36 2.90 3.10
N HIS A 395 -27.49 3.04 2.11
CA HIS A 395 -27.75 3.88 0.95
C HIS A 395 -27.92 3.00 -0.30
N LYS A 396 -29.16 2.91 -0.81
CA LYS A 396 -29.54 2.00 -1.89
C LYS A 396 -28.73 2.21 -3.18
N GLU A 397 -28.51 3.46 -3.59
CA GLU A 397 -27.78 3.73 -4.84
C GLU A 397 -26.29 3.39 -4.75
N LEU A 398 -25.71 3.50 -3.55
CA LEU A 398 -24.28 3.22 -3.33
C LEU A 398 -24.00 1.72 -3.29
N THR A 399 -24.98 0.95 -2.82
CA THR A 399 -24.88 -0.50 -2.64
C THR A 399 -25.38 -1.29 -3.85
N LYS A 400 -26.01 -0.62 -4.84
CA LYS A 400 -26.59 -1.23 -6.05
C LYS A 400 -25.63 -2.12 -6.84
N ALA A 401 -24.33 -1.78 -6.85
CA ALA A 401 -23.30 -2.56 -7.55
C ALA A 401 -22.78 -3.75 -6.74
N ILE A 402 -23.17 -3.90 -5.47
CA ILE A 402 -22.69 -4.96 -4.58
C ILE A 402 -23.66 -6.15 -4.64
N PRO A 403 -23.20 -7.36 -5.02
CA PRO A 403 -24.07 -8.55 -5.05
C PRO A 403 -24.58 -8.93 -3.65
N SER A 404 -25.80 -9.50 -3.61
CA SER A 404 -26.43 -9.94 -2.35
C SER A 404 -25.93 -11.31 -1.88
N GLU A 405 -25.47 -12.15 -2.80
CA GLU A 405 -24.98 -13.51 -2.55
C GLU A 405 -23.62 -13.52 -1.84
N GLU A 406 -23.30 -14.58 -1.09
CA GLU A 406 -21.96 -14.76 -0.54
C GLU A 406 -20.90 -14.92 -1.63
N ALA A 407 -19.67 -14.52 -1.29
CA ALA A 407 -18.50 -14.98 -2.02
C ALA A 407 -18.38 -16.51 -1.90
N ALA A 408 -18.25 -17.19 -3.03
CA ALA A 408 -18.01 -18.63 -3.09
C ALA A 408 -16.63 -18.98 -2.50
N ARG A 409 -15.67 -18.08 -2.63
CA ARG A 409 -14.32 -18.21 -2.04
C ARG A 409 -13.69 -16.84 -1.78
N TYR A 410 -12.73 -16.81 -0.86
CA TYR A 410 -11.90 -15.63 -0.62
C TYR A 410 -11.24 -15.14 -1.94
N GLY A 411 -11.35 -13.84 -2.24
CA GLY A 411 -10.77 -13.23 -3.43
C GLY A 411 -11.53 -13.47 -4.74
N ASP A 412 -12.81 -13.84 -4.71
CA ASP A 412 -13.66 -13.83 -5.91
C ASP A 412 -14.20 -12.43 -6.27
N SER A 413 -14.93 -12.31 -7.38
CA SER A 413 -15.47 -11.02 -7.83
C SER A 413 -16.48 -10.44 -6.83
N THR A 414 -17.35 -11.27 -6.25
CA THR A 414 -18.33 -10.84 -5.24
C THR A 414 -17.63 -10.30 -4.00
N PHE A 415 -16.58 -10.98 -3.55
CA PHE A 415 -15.73 -10.53 -2.45
C PHE A 415 -15.12 -9.15 -2.72
N GLY A 416 -14.64 -8.90 -3.94
CA GLY A 416 -14.09 -7.59 -4.34
C GLY A 416 -15.09 -6.43 -4.18
N HIS A 417 -16.37 -6.64 -4.52
CA HIS A 417 -17.40 -5.60 -4.36
C HIS A 417 -17.71 -5.31 -2.89
N ILE A 418 -17.77 -6.36 -2.05
CA ILE A 418 -17.96 -6.22 -0.60
C ILE A 418 -16.78 -5.49 0.05
N MET A 419 -15.55 -5.68 -0.45
CA MET A 419 -14.38 -4.91 0.02
C MET A 419 -14.55 -3.41 -0.21
N MET A 420 -15.23 -2.98 -1.29
CA MET A 420 -15.53 -1.57 -1.49
C MET A 420 -16.54 -1.04 -0.45
N ALA A 421 -17.50 -1.88 -0.03
CA ALA A 421 -18.39 -1.54 1.09
C ALA A 421 -17.60 -1.31 2.39
N LYS A 422 -16.60 -2.15 2.67
CA LYS A 422 -15.67 -1.94 3.81
C LYS A 422 -14.95 -0.61 3.71
N VAL A 423 -14.41 -0.26 2.54
CA VAL A 423 -13.72 1.04 2.33
C VAL A 423 -14.65 2.21 2.64
N ILE A 424 -15.86 2.18 2.09
CA ILE A 424 -16.82 3.27 2.24
C ILE A 424 -17.25 3.46 3.69
N CYS A 425 -17.57 2.37 4.40
CA CYS A 425 -18.09 2.49 5.77
C CYS A 425 -17.03 3.06 6.73
N VAL A 426 -15.78 2.57 6.65
CA VAL A 426 -14.71 3.04 7.52
C VAL A 426 -14.30 4.47 7.18
N GLN A 427 -14.32 4.83 5.89
CA GLN A 427 -14.01 6.19 5.47
C GLN A 427 -15.08 7.18 5.94
N LEU A 428 -16.38 6.89 5.74
CA LEU A 428 -17.46 7.79 6.15
C LEU A 428 -17.46 8.05 7.66
N VAL A 429 -17.35 6.99 8.47
CA VAL A 429 -17.34 7.10 9.95
C VAL A 429 -16.14 7.91 10.41
N ASN A 430 -14.95 7.58 9.92
CA ASN A 430 -13.73 8.27 10.33
C ASN A 430 -13.69 9.73 9.84
N GLU A 431 -14.22 10.02 8.65
CA GLU A 431 -14.33 11.39 8.11
C GLU A 431 -15.16 12.29 9.02
N LEU A 432 -16.25 11.75 9.58
CA LEU A 432 -17.16 12.43 10.49
C LEU A 432 -16.58 12.66 11.90
N GLY A 433 -15.39 12.14 12.22
CA GLY A 433 -14.68 12.45 13.46
C GLY A 433 -14.83 11.43 14.59
N TYR A 434 -15.37 10.24 14.30
CA TYR A 434 -15.58 9.20 15.32
C TYR A 434 -14.43 8.20 15.36
N ASP A 435 -14.02 7.84 16.57
CA ASP A 435 -13.16 6.67 16.77
C ASP A 435 -13.96 5.42 16.38
N MET A 436 -13.30 4.44 15.78
CA MET A 436 -14.00 3.25 15.30
C MET A 436 -13.25 1.97 15.60
N LEU A 437 -13.98 0.99 16.09
CA LEU A 437 -13.59 -0.41 16.04
C LEU A 437 -14.25 -1.04 14.82
N PHE A 438 -13.50 -1.26 13.76
CA PHE A 438 -14.00 -2.05 12.64
C PHE A 438 -13.85 -3.54 12.97
N GLN A 439 -14.89 -4.32 12.71
CA GLN A 439 -14.80 -5.77 12.76
C GLN A 439 -15.65 -6.46 11.70
N ASP A 440 -15.21 -7.64 11.30
CA ASP A 440 -16.02 -8.57 10.52
C ASP A 440 -17.07 -9.25 11.42
N VAL A 441 -18.10 -9.83 10.79
CA VAL A 441 -19.23 -10.50 11.48
C VAL A 441 -18.87 -11.85 12.12
N ASP A 442 -17.66 -12.34 11.91
CA ASP A 442 -17.11 -13.60 12.42
C ASP A 442 -16.14 -13.41 13.60
N VAL A 443 -16.24 -12.27 14.28
CA VAL A 443 -15.56 -11.98 15.54
C VAL A 443 -16.50 -12.32 16.71
N ILE A 444 -15.96 -12.99 17.73
CA ILE A 444 -16.65 -13.28 19.00
C ILE A 444 -16.01 -12.44 20.11
N TRP A 445 -16.84 -11.78 20.91
CA TRP A 445 -16.38 -11.04 22.08
C TRP A 445 -16.42 -11.92 23.33
N TYR A 446 -15.34 -11.90 24.10
CA TYR A 446 -15.24 -12.49 25.43
C TYR A 446 -15.12 -11.42 26.51
N LYS A 447 -14.56 -10.26 26.15
CA LYS A 447 -14.52 -9.02 26.94
C LYS A 447 -14.90 -7.83 26.06
N ASN A 448 -15.19 -6.69 26.67
CA ASN A 448 -15.41 -5.45 25.93
C ASN A 448 -14.08 -4.94 25.34
N PRO A 449 -13.91 -4.93 24.00
CA PRO A 449 -12.63 -4.54 23.38
C PRO A 449 -12.25 -3.08 23.64
N PHE A 450 -13.21 -2.20 23.93
CA PHE A 450 -12.91 -0.80 24.24
C PHE A 450 -12.16 -0.64 25.57
N GLU A 451 -12.28 -1.58 26.51
CA GLU A 451 -11.51 -1.54 27.76
C GLU A 451 -10.00 -1.61 27.47
N TYR A 452 -9.59 -2.46 26.53
CA TYR A 452 -8.20 -2.56 26.10
C TYR A 452 -7.73 -1.29 25.38
N PHE A 453 -8.50 -0.79 24.42
CA PHE A 453 -8.08 0.37 23.60
C PHE A 453 -8.15 1.71 24.36
N ASN A 454 -9.01 1.82 25.37
CA ASN A 454 -9.12 3.02 26.20
C ASN A 454 -8.17 3.01 27.41
N ALA A 455 -7.50 1.90 27.70
CA ALA A 455 -6.49 1.82 28.74
C ALA A 455 -5.37 2.86 28.48
N PRO A 456 -4.84 3.54 29.51
CA PRO A 456 -3.81 4.56 29.34
C PRO A 456 -2.59 4.11 28.53
N GLY A 457 -2.16 2.86 28.70
CA GLY A 457 -1.05 2.26 27.94
C GLY A 457 -1.33 2.11 26.44
N SER A 458 -2.59 2.02 26.04
CA SER A 458 -3.05 1.77 24.66
C SER A 458 -3.41 3.03 23.89
N LYS A 459 -3.12 4.23 24.40
CA LYS A 459 -3.40 5.52 23.73
C LYS A 459 -2.26 6.08 22.88
N GLN A 460 -1.26 5.25 22.56
CA GLN A 460 -0.01 5.71 21.93
C GLN A 460 -0.06 5.75 20.40
N PHE A 461 -0.88 4.91 19.77
CA PHE A 461 -0.94 4.78 18.31
C PHE A 461 -2.26 5.30 17.73
N ASP A 462 -2.24 5.73 16.48
CA ASP A 462 -3.42 6.21 15.75
C ASP A 462 -4.33 5.02 15.37
N VAL A 463 -3.72 3.89 15.00
CA VAL A 463 -4.42 2.68 14.55
C VAL A 463 -3.81 1.40 15.13
N TYR A 464 -4.68 0.44 15.45
CA TYR A 464 -4.35 -0.86 16.00
C TYR A 464 -4.96 -1.95 15.15
N PHE A 465 -4.17 -2.95 14.77
CA PHE A 465 -4.64 -4.09 13.97
C PHE A 465 -4.32 -5.39 14.69
N GLN A 466 -5.21 -6.38 14.57
CA GLN A 466 -4.85 -7.76 14.89
C GLN A 466 -3.79 -8.26 13.90
N ASP A 467 -2.82 -9.06 14.36
CA ASP A 467 -1.88 -9.75 13.46
C ASP A 467 -2.60 -10.88 12.70
N ASP A 468 -2.52 -10.85 11.37
CA ASP A 468 -3.13 -11.84 10.48
C ASP A 468 -2.47 -13.21 10.59
N GLY A 469 -1.19 -13.26 10.97
CA GLY A 469 -0.36 -14.45 10.96
C GLY A 469 0.22 -14.80 9.59
N ASN A 470 -0.30 -14.21 8.50
CA ASN A 470 0.18 -14.48 7.14
C ASN A 470 1.44 -13.65 6.91
N ARG A 471 2.42 -14.27 6.27
CA ARG A 471 3.76 -13.73 6.10
C ARG A 471 4.15 -13.48 4.63
N GLN A 472 3.18 -13.56 3.72
CA GLN A 472 3.32 -13.19 2.30
C GLN A 472 3.72 -11.71 2.13
N GLU A 473 4.43 -11.41 1.04
CA GLU A 473 5.00 -10.09 0.77
C GLU A 473 3.92 -9.02 0.61
N ARG A 474 2.78 -9.36 0.00
CA ARG A 474 1.60 -8.48 -0.10
C ARG A 474 0.98 -8.06 1.24
N PHE A 475 1.34 -8.70 2.35
CA PHE A 475 0.87 -8.35 3.70
C PHE A 475 2.00 -7.83 4.61
N ALA A 476 3.26 -7.84 4.17
CA ALA A 476 4.35 -7.13 4.85
C ALA A 476 4.00 -5.63 5.01
N PRO A 477 4.58 -4.81 5.90
CA PRO A 477 5.49 -5.23 6.95
C PRO A 477 4.71 -5.56 8.23
N TYR A 478 3.42 -5.25 8.24
CA TYR A 478 2.57 -5.22 9.40
C TYR A 478 1.85 -6.55 9.57
N ALA A 479 1.59 -7.26 8.47
CA ALA A 479 0.66 -8.39 8.45
C ALA A 479 -0.65 -8.04 9.17
N ALA A 480 -1.14 -6.82 8.96
CA ALA A 480 -2.30 -6.30 9.66
C ALA A 480 -3.57 -6.95 9.12
N ASN A 481 -4.29 -7.66 9.97
CA ASN A 481 -5.58 -8.23 9.61
C ASN A 481 -6.63 -7.13 9.48
N SER A 482 -7.34 -7.07 8.35
CA SER A 482 -8.37 -6.04 8.12
C SER A 482 -9.79 -6.48 8.50
N GLY A 483 -9.93 -7.53 9.31
CA GLY A 483 -11.21 -8.00 9.86
C GLY A 483 -11.39 -7.67 11.35
N PHE A 484 -10.38 -7.14 12.03
CA PHE A 484 -10.51 -6.56 13.37
C PHE A 484 -9.44 -5.48 13.62
N TYR A 485 -9.85 -4.22 13.73
CA TYR A 485 -8.92 -3.12 13.99
C TYR A 485 -9.60 -1.90 14.61
N PHE A 486 -8.84 -1.16 15.43
CA PHE A 486 -9.27 0.07 16.09
C PHE A 486 -8.57 1.29 15.50
N VAL A 487 -9.31 2.38 15.32
CA VAL A 487 -8.84 3.63 14.73
C VAL A 487 -9.27 4.79 15.60
N ARG A 488 -8.32 5.67 15.91
CA ARG A 488 -8.60 7.00 16.46
C ARG A 488 -8.81 8.00 15.32
N SER A 489 -9.89 8.77 15.39
CA SER A 489 -10.16 9.78 14.38
C SER A 489 -9.24 10.98 14.56
N ASN A 490 -8.41 11.24 13.55
CA ASN A 490 -7.56 12.40 13.47
C ASN A 490 -7.20 12.69 12.01
N ASN A 491 -6.44 13.75 11.75
CA ASN A 491 -6.10 14.15 10.38
C ASN A 491 -5.32 13.07 9.61
N ARG A 492 -4.51 12.25 10.28
CA ARG A 492 -3.71 11.19 9.65
C ARG A 492 -4.57 9.98 9.29
N SER A 493 -5.44 9.53 10.20
CA SER A 493 -6.37 8.44 9.90
C SER A 493 -7.40 8.86 8.85
N LYS A 494 -7.84 10.13 8.83
CA LYS A 494 -8.67 10.69 7.74
C LYS A 494 -7.95 10.66 6.41
N LEU A 495 -6.67 11.04 6.36
CA LEU A 495 -5.87 10.92 5.15
C LEU A 495 -5.77 9.46 4.68
N LEU A 496 -5.51 8.51 5.59
CA LEU A 496 -5.46 7.08 5.28
C LEU A 496 -6.73 6.59 4.56
N PHE A 497 -7.91 6.81 5.14
CA PHE A 497 -9.14 6.27 4.57
C PHE A 497 -9.66 7.04 3.36
N ARG A 498 -9.36 8.35 3.23
CA ARG A 498 -9.59 9.08 1.97
C ARG A 498 -8.74 8.51 0.84
N SER A 499 -7.43 8.31 1.09
CA SER A 499 -6.54 7.70 0.10
C SER A 499 -7.01 6.31 -0.31
N MET A 500 -7.51 5.51 0.65
CA MET A 500 -8.08 4.20 0.37
C MET A 500 -9.32 4.26 -0.51
N LEU A 501 -10.23 5.21 -0.25
CA LEU A 501 -11.41 5.45 -1.09
C LEU A 501 -11.02 5.78 -2.55
N TYR A 502 -10.00 6.61 -2.73
CA TYR A 502 -9.49 6.97 -4.06
C TYR A 502 -8.70 5.84 -4.74
N GLN A 503 -8.23 4.83 -4.00
CA GLN A 503 -7.60 3.61 -4.53
C GLN A 503 -8.57 2.42 -4.59
N GLY A 504 -9.89 2.69 -4.65
CA GLY A 504 -10.92 1.65 -4.72
C GLY A 504 -10.79 0.74 -5.96
N ASP A 505 -10.26 1.25 -7.06
CA ASP A 505 -9.92 0.47 -8.26
C ASP A 505 -8.87 -0.63 -7.98
N LEU A 506 -7.84 -0.32 -7.18
CA LEU A 506 -6.85 -1.31 -6.71
C LEU A 506 -7.48 -2.33 -5.76
N VAL A 507 -8.41 -1.90 -4.90
CA VAL A 507 -9.16 -2.82 -4.02
C VAL A 507 -9.98 -3.81 -4.84
N LEU A 508 -10.64 -3.34 -5.90
CA LEU A 508 -11.39 -4.18 -6.83
C LEU A 508 -10.46 -5.13 -7.60
N ALA A 509 -9.31 -4.63 -8.09
CA ALA A 509 -8.36 -5.41 -8.87
C ALA A 509 -7.67 -6.51 -8.05
N CYS A 510 -7.17 -6.17 -6.86
CA CYS A 510 -6.54 -7.11 -5.93
C CYS A 510 -7.57 -7.97 -5.20
N ARG A 511 -8.85 -7.57 -5.23
CA ARG A 511 -9.96 -8.20 -4.49
C ARG A 511 -9.63 -8.34 -3.00
N SER A 512 -8.97 -7.33 -2.45
CA SER A 512 -8.47 -7.35 -1.09
C SER A 512 -8.43 -5.93 -0.51
N HIS A 513 -9.27 -5.71 0.50
CA HIS A 513 -9.17 -4.53 1.35
C HIS A 513 -7.83 -4.51 2.12
N GLN A 514 -7.42 -5.66 2.66
CA GLN A 514 -6.23 -5.82 3.48
C GLN A 514 -4.93 -5.45 2.76
N GLN A 515 -4.71 -5.95 1.53
CA GLN A 515 -3.48 -5.70 0.76
C GLN A 515 -3.29 -4.20 0.48
N VAL A 516 -4.36 -3.52 0.04
CA VAL A 516 -4.30 -2.08 -0.27
C VAL A 516 -4.19 -1.26 1.01
N LEU A 517 -4.93 -1.61 2.07
CA LEU A 517 -4.84 -0.94 3.36
C LEU A 517 -3.42 -0.98 3.93
N ILE A 518 -2.78 -2.15 3.93
CA ILE A 518 -1.42 -2.31 4.46
C ILE A 518 -0.41 -1.45 3.70
N SER A 519 -0.55 -1.37 2.37
CA SER A 519 0.30 -0.52 1.54
C SER A 519 0.13 0.95 1.92
N LEU A 520 -1.11 1.40 2.12
CA LEU A 520 -1.41 2.76 2.58
C LEU A 520 -0.98 3.03 4.03
N LEU A 521 -1.04 2.04 4.93
CA LEU A 521 -0.54 2.19 6.30
C LEU A 521 0.95 2.55 6.30
N ALA A 522 1.74 1.91 5.44
CA ALA A 522 3.17 2.21 5.32
C ALA A 522 3.42 3.56 4.67
N GLU A 523 2.71 3.87 3.58
CA GLU A 523 2.81 5.15 2.87
C GLU A 523 2.48 6.33 3.80
N ILE A 524 1.33 6.28 4.49
CA ILE A 524 0.89 7.38 5.35
C ILE A 524 1.69 7.44 6.67
N ASN A 525 2.25 6.32 7.14
CA ASN A 525 3.23 6.32 8.23
C ASN A 525 4.46 7.16 7.84
N ASN A 526 5.03 6.93 6.67
CA ASN A 526 6.21 7.66 6.21
C ASN A 526 5.89 9.11 5.82
N TYR A 527 4.83 9.32 5.04
CA TYR A 527 4.47 10.62 4.48
C TYR A 527 3.89 11.59 5.54
N ALA A 528 3.03 11.10 6.44
CA ALA A 528 2.27 11.95 7.37
C ALA A 528 2.47 11.60 8.85
N GLY A 529 3.30 10.61 9.17
CA GLY A 529 3.58 10.20 10.55
C GLY A 529 2.45 9.44 11.24
N LEU A 530 1.61 8.71 10.48
CA LEU A 530 0.59 7.82 11.07
C LEU A 530 1.26 6.76 11.95
N THR A 531 0.87 6.69 13.22
CA THR A 531 1.40 5.70 14.16
C THR A 531 0.56 4.42 14.10
N VAL A 532 1.20 3.30 13.76
CA VAL A 532 0.55 2.00 13.52
C VAL A 532 1.04 0.99 14.56
N LYS A 533 0.11 0.26 15.19
CA LYS A 533 0.42 -0.87 16.07
C LYS A 533 -0.26 -2.13 15.57
N VAL A 534 0.52 -3.20 15.46
CA VAL A 534 -0.01 -4.56 15.28
C VAL A 534 0.03 -5.25 16.63
N LEU A 535 -1.11 -5.80 17.04
CA LEU A 535 -1.30 -6.57 18.26
C LEU A 535 -0.66 -7.94 18.04
N ASN A 536 0.34 -8.26 18.86
CA ASN A 536 1.20 -9.41 18.60
C ASN A 536 0.40 -10.71 18.72
N ARG A 537 0.47 -11.59 17.72
CA ARG A 537 -0.17 -12.92 17.78
C ARG A 537 0.34 -13.82 18.90
N ASP A 538 1.51 -13.55 19.46
CA ASP A 538 2.05 -14.32 20.57
C ASP A 538 1.48 -13.89 21.94
N GLU A 539 0.75 -12.77 21.97
CA GLU A 539 -0.06 -12.35 23.11
C GLU A 539 -1.42 -13.08 23.11
N ASP A 540 -2.04 -13.21 24.28
CA ASP A 540 -3.23 -14.04 24.47
C ASP A 540 -4.56 -13.32 24.19
N ASP A 541 -4.54 -11.99 24.08
CA ASP A 541 -5.75 -11.17 24.11
C ASP A 541 -6.52 -11.17 22.79
N PHE A 542 -5.83 -11.32 21.65
CA PHE A 542 -6.42 -11.16 20.31
C PHE A 542 -6.15 -12.37 19.39
N PRO A 543 -6.57 -13.59 19.76
CA PRO A 543 -6.45 -14.78 18.93
C PRO A 543 -7.26 -14.69 17.63
N SER A 544 -6.72 -15.33 16.58
CA SER A 544 -7.32 -15.36 15.25
C SER A 544 -7.34 -16.77 14.67
N GLY A 545 -7.70 -16.90 13.40
CA GLY A 545 -7.57 -18.13 12.63
C GLY A 545 -6.15 -18.72 12.64
N TYR A 546 -5.12 -17.88 12.79
CA TYR A 546 -3.75 -18.35 13.02
C TYR A 546 -3.67 -19.23 14.27
N HIS A 547 -4.25 -18.80 15.39
CA HIS A 547 -4.25 -19.59 16.64
C HIS A 547 -5.03 -20.88 16.48
N TYR A 548 -6.21 -20.81 15.85
CA TYR A 548 -7.05 -21.98 15.59
C TYR A 548 -6.30 -23.08 14.80
N HIS A 549 -5.58 -22.68 13.75
CA HIS A 549 -4.94 -23.62 12.84
C HIS A 549 -3.52 -24.01 13.25
N MET A 550 -2.76 -23.07 13.83
CA MET A 550 -1.31 -23.23 14.06
C MET A 550 -0.93 -23.42 15.53
N ARG A 551 -1.79 -23.05 16.48
CA ARG A 551 -1.50 -23.07 17.93
C ARG A 551 -2.45 -23.98 18.70
N LYS A 552 -2.40 -25.29 18.42
CA LYS A 552 -3.23 -26.29 19.13
C LYS A 552 -2.99 -26.28 20.65
N ASP A 553 -1.78 -25.98 21.09
CA ASP A 553 -1.41 -25.79 22.50
C ASP A 553 -2.19 -24.65 23.15
N TRP A 554 -2.28 -23.52 22.47
CA TRP A 554 -3.03 -22.35 22.92
C TRP A 554 -4.54 -22.65 22.93
N MET A 555 -5.05 -23.28 21.88
CA MET A 555 -6.47 -23.66 21.80
C MET A 555 -6.88 -24.61 22.94
N ARG A 556 -6.03 -25.56 23.35
CA ARG A 556 -6.29 -26.41 24.52
C ARG A 556 -6.37 -25.60 25.81
N GLN A 557 -5.46 -24.64 25.99
CA GLN A 557 -5.49 -23.77 27.17
C GLN A 557 -6.73 -22.87 27.21
N MET A 558 -7.21 -22.40 26.06
CA MET A 558 -8.47 -21.67 25.96
C MET A 558 -9.67 -22.57 26.34
N VAL A 559 -9.72 -23.80 25.82
CA VAL A 559 -10.78 -24.78 26.14
C VAL A 559 -10.75 -25.18 27.62
N ASP A 560 -9.56 -25.31 28.22
CA ASP A 560 -9.35 -25.58 29.65
C ASP A 560 -9.68 -24.37 30.55
N GLY A 561 -10.03 -23.21 29.99
CA GLY A 561 -10.28 -21.96 30.74
C GLY A 561 -9.03 -21.31 31.32
N LYS A 562 -7.83 -21.73 30.91
CA LYS A 562 -6.54 -21.14 31.34
C LYS A 562 -6.20 -19.85 30.59
N LYS A 563 -6.80 -19.64 29.42
CA LYS A 563 -6.67 -18.42 28.61
C LYS A 563 -8.04 -17.83 28.39
N ASP A 564 -8.12 -16.51 28.55
CA ASP A 564 -9.36 -15.74 28.50
C ASP A 564 -9.14 -14.50 27.62
N PRO A 565 -9.32 -14.63 26.30
CA PRO A 565 -9.02 -13.57 25.35
C PRO A 565 -10.01 -12.40 25.45
N VAL A 566 -9.71 -11.28 24.79
CA VAL A 566 -10.66 -10.17 24.62
C VAL A 566 -11.66 -10.51 23.52
N VAL A 567 -11.16 -10.97 22.37
CA VAL A 567 -11.97 -11.40 21.23
C VAL A 567 -11.39 -12.67 20.61
N PHE A 568 -12.17 -13.37 19.79
CA PHE A 568 -11.68 -14.42 18.91
C PHE A 568 -12.19 -14.18 17.49
N HIS A 569 -11.29 -14.05 16.53
CA HIS A 569 -11.65 -13.82 15.13
C HIS A 569 -11.51 -15.11 14.31
N MET A 570 -12.62 -15.66 13.82
CA MET A 570 -12.61 -16.90 13.01
C MET A 570 -12.27 -16.63 11.53
N CYS A 571 -11.08 -16.10 11.31
CA CYS A 571 -10.50 -15.94 9.96
C CYS A 571 -9.79 -17.22 9.49
N TRP A 572 -9.17 -17.18 8.31
CA TRP A 572 -8.41 -18.31 7.72
C TRP A 572 -9.22 -19.58 7.40
N THR A 573 -10.51 -19.42 7.10
CA THR A 573 -11.38 -20.52 6.69
C THR A 573 -11.47 -20.63 5.17
N LEU A 574 -11.50 -21.86 4.64
CA LEU A 574 -11.64 -22.10 3.20
C LEU A 574 -12.92 -21.48 2.60
N ASN A 575 -14.03 -21.59 3.32
CA ASN A 575 -15.34 -21.09 2.91
C ASN A 575 -16.25 -20.90 4.14
N LYS A 576 -17.46 -20.37 3.90
CA LYS A 576 -18.48 -20.16 4.95
C LYS A 576 -18.85 -21.45 5.68
N ILE A 577 -19.00 -22.57 4.98
CA ILE A 577 -19.41 -23.85 5.59
C ILE A 577 -18.40 -24.26 6.67
N ASN A 578 -17.10 -24.32 6.33
CA ASN A 578 -16.08 -24.70 7.32
C ASN A 578 -16.01 -23.69 8.48
N LYS A 579 -16.23 -22.40 8.22
CA LYS A 579 -16.30 -21.39 9.28
C LYS A 579 -17.41 -21.70 10.29
N LEU A 580 -18.62 -21.98 9.81
CA LEU A 580 -19.74 -22.34 10.69
C LEU A 580 -19.49 -23.62 11.47
N GLU A 581 -18.92 -24.65 10.82
CA GLU A 581 -18.57 -25.91 11.47
C GLU A 581 -17.54 -25.71 12.60
N PHE A 582 -16.50 -24.91 12.34
CA PHE A 582 -15.47 -24.60 13.34
C PHE A 582 -16.05 -23.80 14.51
N MET A 583 -16.90 -22.80 14.25
CA MET A 583 -17.56 -22.03 15.31
C MET A 583 -18.51 -22.89 16.15
N LYS A 584 -19.33 -23.74 15.52
CA LYS A 584 -20.20 -24.70 16.23
C LYS A 584 -19.40 -25.70 17.07
N GLN A 585 -18.28 -26.18 16.55
CA GLN A 585 -17.41 -27.12 17.27
C GLN A 585 -16.65 -26.47 18.43
N MET A 586 -16.35 -25.17 18.34
CA MET A 586 -15.68 -24.38 19.37
C MET A 586 -16.62 -23.72 20.38
N GLY A 587 -17.92 -24.02 20.33
CA GLY A 587 -18.91 -23.37 21.21
C GLY A 587 -19.00 -21.85 21.06
N MET A 588 -18.83 -21.39 19.83
CA MET A 588 -18.96 -19.99 19.42
C MET A 588 -20.28 -19.73 18.69
N TRP A 589 -21.17 -20.72 18.60
CA TRP A 589 -22.41 -20.65 17.82
C TRP A 589 -23.65 -20.55 18.71
N TYR A 590 -24.55 -19.61 18.43
CA TYR A 590 -25.73 -19.30 19.27
C TYR A 590 -27.03 -19.22 18.48
N VAL A 591 -27.00 -19.59 17.19
CA VAL A 591 -28.16 -19.47 16.28
C VAL A 591 -28.80 -20.84 16.05
N PRO A 592 -30.06 -21.07 16.46
CA PRO A 592 -30.79 -22.30 16.18
C PRO A 592 -30.98 -22.54 14.67
N ASP A 593 -30.98 -23.81 14.26
CA ASP A 593 -31.07 -24.17 12.83
C ASP A 593 -32.35 -23.64 12.15
N LYS A 594 -33.43 -23.37 12.90
CA LYS A 594 -34.66 -22.76 12.36
C LYS A 594 -34.46 -21.33 11.83
N CYS A 595 -33.39 -20.64 12.23
CA CYS A 595 -33.09 -19.26 11.81
C CYS A 595 -31.99 -19.18 10.74
N VAL A 596 -31.38 -20.32 10.38
CA VAL A 596 -30.30 -20.39 9.39
C VAL A 596 -30.91 -20.35 7.98
N GLY A 597 -30.43 -19.44 7.13
CA GLY A 597 -30.88 -19.30 5.74
C GLY A 597 -32.32 -18.80 5.53
N ARG A 598 -32.96 -18.23 6.56
CA ARG A 598 -34.38 -17.81 6.54
C ARG A 598 -34.53 -16.29 6.56
N GLU A 599 -35.59 -15.78 5.93
CA GLU A 599 -35.90 -14.34 5.99
C GLU A 599 -36.59 -13.99 7.32
N PRO A 600 -36.42 -12.78 7.88
CA PRO A 600 -37.02 -12.40 9.17
C PRO A 600 -38.53 -12.65 9.25
N LYS A 601 -39.25 -12.38 8.15
CA LYS A 601 -40.70 -12.63 7.99
C LYS A 601 -41.10 -14.11 7.97
N GLU A 602 -40.17 -15.02 7.71
CA GLU A 602 -40.40 -16.47 7.78
C GLU A 602 -40.21 -17.01 9.21
N ILE A 603 -39.48 -16.28 10.05
CA ILE A 603 -39.11 -16.68 11.41
C ILE A 603 -40.15 -16.15 12.41
N VAL A 604 -40.57 -14.90 12.26
CA VAL A 604 -41.51 -14.23 13.16
C VAL A 604 -42.81 -13.95 12.43
N SER A 605 -43.92 -14.53 12.89
CA SER A 605 -45.27 -14.22 12.40
C SER A 605 -45.90 -13.10 13.22
N GLY A 606 -46.17 -11.94 12.59
CA GLY A 606 -46.87 -10.81 13.23
C GLY A 606 -46.09 -9.48 13.26
N SER A 607 -46.72 -8.43 13.78
CA SER A 607 -46.23 -7.03 13.74
C SER A 607 -45.07 -6.69 14.70
N ASP A 608 -44.66 -7.61 15.59
CA ASP A 608 -43.60 -7.41 16.59
C ASP A 608 -42.23 -7.96 16.18
N ALA A 609 -41.87 -7.80 14.90
CA ALA A 609 -40.65 -8.34 14.32
C ALA A 609 -39.33 -7.90 15.00
N LYS A 610 -39.30 -6.71 15.64
CA LYS A 610 -38.08 -6.14 16.26
C LYS A 610 -37.59 -6.87 17.52
N ASN A 611 -38.50 -7.45 18.30
CA ASN A 611 -38.13 -8.22 19.49
C ASN A 611 -38.28 -9.73 19.26
N GLY A 612 -39.18 -10.13 18.36
CA GLY A 612 -39.43 -11.54 18.05
C GLY A 612 -38.21 -12.26 17.46
N LEU A 613 -37.39 -11.58 16.66
CA LEU A 613 -36.26 -12.24 16.02
C LEU A 613 -35.18 -12.67 17.03
N ILE A 614 -34.90 -11.83 18.02
CA ILE A 614 -33.92 -12.15 19.08
C ILE A 614 -34.43 -13.30 19.96
N SER A 615 -35.71 -13.27 20.36
CA SER A 615 -36.28 -14.33 21.19
C SER A 615 -36.32 -15.68 20.47
N GLU A 616 -36.51 -15.69 19.16
CA GLU A 616 -36.58 -16.92 18.36
C GLU A 616 -35.20 -17.42 17.91
N CYS A 617 -34.25 -16.52 17.63
CA CYS A 617 -32.97 -16.86 16.99
C CYS A 617 -31.73 -16.80 17.88
N CYS A 618 -31.84 -16.34 19.12
CA CYS A 618 -30.71 -16.36 20.05
C CYS A 618 -30.89 -17.42 21.14
N SER A 619 -29.97 -18.37 21.15
CA SER A 619 -29.78 -19.29 22.29
C SER A 619 -29.04 -18.58 23.43
N ALA A 620 -29.37 -18.91 24.68
CA ALA A 620 -28.60 -18.46 25.85
C ALA A 620 -27.24 -19.19 25.97
N GLU A 621 -27.23 -20.48 25.64
CA GLU A 621 -26.05 -21.34 25.69
C GLU A 621 -25.52 -21.65 24.28
N PRO A 622 -24.21 -21.91 24.12
CA PRO A 622 -23.65 -22.25 22.82
C PRO A 622 -24.18 -23.58 22.30
N LEU A 623 -24.58 -23.58 21.02
CA LEU A 623 -25.08 -24.74 20.28
C LEU A 623 -23.91 -25.52 19.68
N ASN A 624 -23.38 -26.44 20.49
CA ASN A 624 -22.20 -27.23 20.15
C ASN A 624 -22.54 -28.39 19.21
N LYS A 625 -21.72 -28.61 18.18
CA LYS A 625 -21.81 -29.79 17.33
C LYS A 625 -20.42 -30.26 16.88
N CYS A 626 -20.17 -31.55 16.98
CA CYS A 626 -18.94 -32.17 16.52
C CYS A 626 -18.95 -32.41 15.01
N TYR A 627 -17.86 -32.03 14.35
CA TYR A 627 -17.65 -32.21 12.91
C TYR A 627 -16.34 -32.93 12.62
N TYR A 628 -15.27 -32.58 13.34
CA TYR A 628 -13.92 -33.03 13.06
C TYR A 628 -13.13 -33.39 14.32
N ARG A 629 -12.59 -34.62 14.39
CA ARG A 629 -11.85 -35.09 15.58
C ARG A 629 -10.45 -34.48 15.76
N ASP A 630 -9.87 -33.95 14.68
CA ASP A 630 -8.49 -33.46 14.57
C ASP A 630 -8.37 -31.93 14.64
N LYS A 631 -9.51 -31.24 14.67
CA LYS A 631 -9.63 -29.79 14.84
C LYS A 631 -9.99 -29.41 16.29
N PRO A 632 -9.62 -28.19 16.74
CA PRO A 632 -10.01 -27.70 18.06
C PRO A 632 -11.52 -27.80 18.30
N SER A 633 -11.89 -28.19 19.51
CA SER A 633 -13.27 -28.41 19.94
C SER A 633 -13.42 -28.19 21.44
N VAL A 634 -14.57 -27.69 21.87
CA VAL A 634 -14.89 -27.56 23.31
C VAL A 634 -15.36 -28.86 23.94
N ILE A 635 -15.73 -29.85 23.12
CA ILE A 635 -16.11 -31.20 23.54
C ILE A 635 -15.30 -32.26 22.77
N PRO A 636 -15.03 -33.45 23.35
CA PRO A 636 -14.30 -34.52 22.66
C PRO A 636 -15.05 -35.09 21.44
N CYS A 637 -14.65 -34.69 20.24
CA CYS A 637 -15.24 -35.18 18.98
C CYS A 637 -14.62 -36.50 18.47
N LYS A 638 -14.49 -37.52 19.35
CA LYS A 638 -13.72 -38.75 19.06
C LYS A 638 -14.21 -39.54 17.84
N ASP A 639 -15.53 -39.58 17.64
CA ASP A 639 -16.18 -40.37 16.58
C ASP A 639 -16.34 -39.60 15.25
N SER A 640 -15.96 -38.33 15.22
CA SER A 640 -16.04 -37.51 14.01
C SER A 640 -14.92 -37.84 13.01
N PRO A 641 -15.17 -37.73 11.70
CA PRO A 641 -14.12 -37.89 10.69
C PRO A 641 -13.01 -36.84 10.88
N PRO A 642 -11.74 -37.13 10.52
CA PRO A 642 -10.72 -36.08 10.47
C PRO A 642 -10.96 -35.15 9.27
N LYS A 643 -10.66 -33.86 9.41
CA LYS A 643 -10.67 -32.89 8.30
C LYS A 643 -9.37 -32.94 7.49
N ASP A 644 -8.24 -33.09 8.19
CA ASP A 644 -6.92 -33.18 7.59
C ASP A 644 -6.51 -34.64 7.45
N ASN A 645 -5.94 -35.00 6.31
CA ASN A 645 -5.52 -36.37 6.07
C ASN A 645 -4.43 -36.78 7.08
N GLY A 646 -4.64 -37.87 7.82
CA GLY A 646 -3.73 -38.30 8.90
C GLY A 646 -3.73 -37.39 10.15
N GLY A 647 -4.69 -36.47 10.28
CA GLY A 647 -4.81 -35.58 11.43
C GLY A 647 -4.94 -36.35 12.76
N ARG A 648 -4.03 -36.10 13.70
CA ARG A 648 -4.15 -36.59 15.09
C ARG A 648 -5.30 -35.90 15.79
N SER A 649 -5.96 -36.62 16.70
CA SER A 649 -7.04 -36.04 17.49
C SER A 649 -6.56 -34.81 18.25
N PHE A 650 -7.45 -33.82 18.38
CA PHE A 650 -7.19 -32.65 19.22
C PHE A 650 -7.15 -33.01 20.71
N TRP A 651 -7.97 -33.98 21.13
CA TRP A 651 -8.13 -34.47 22.50
C TRP A 651 -7.23 -35.67 22.82
#